data_AF-A0A8T4YYA0-F1
#
_entry.id   AF-A0A8T4YYA0-F1
#
_cell.length_a   1.000
_cell.length_b   1.000
_cell.length_c   1.000
_cell.angle_alpha   90.00
_cell.angle_beta   90.00
_cell.angle_gamma   90.00
#
_symmetry.space_group_name_H-M   'P 1'
#
loop_
_entity.id
_entity.type
_entity.pdbx_description
1 polymer ?
#
loop_
_entity_poly.entity_id
_entity_poly.type
_entity_poly.pdbx_seq_one_letter_code
_entity_poly.pdbx_strand_id
1 'polypeptide(L)'
;MLVVAEKPSVARAIRSTIKPSPPVIALRGHILELDFPEYYSSWRRVDPRELFNAPVEWRVRDPEVYRSLVDAIRGADMLILATDNDPEGELIAYEVLLIAEKTLKVIPRYGRIRFNAVTPSELKRAWNNIEPSLKWNWVWKALLRHKFDLITGAAYTRLLTLSGNLSSNNSLVSWGSCVKGDAIISGGEYKPIVEVNVGENCIGLTSSSNRIIRKFARSYDGRIIRVKAYGLLPIELTPEHPVLTAVNPPNEGSPQLVWKISGELTSGGKGAPADYVVIPRIEGVVAEERIPLNEHSHTNCLGYSGSLHIPLNESTSWLMGAYVASGRIHAHSILFNLSSGSLGKINAVIDVFRNLGCKLSIMPRKRTAVVKVDSNELLRRSIILWCGEKPENKRVPIFILQHRDLNLVKAFLEGYVDGKRKGASHDVKKSPVFTTRSKVLALQLQMLCARLGYFLSISSNEHADNSVYIMRLRRNSGRARFKIYGECILVPIEEIESLTYSGTVYNLETADKTYTVSNIVVHNCQMPTLWFVYQREKEIRDFKPEKYYTVTALLNLHGIKIKFSTEPIKDAREAQRYYNLAREAAYAIVTGFQLRDEIIHKPLPTDTDTMLQELSKITGLSAAKIMSLAEALYGDGYISYPRTETNMWLTVDHKAVLSMLSSTPLAKYIQVPSPSPRDGKKNDGAHPPIYPTAYYPNSSDEKYRVWEYIARRYLANVVGKDAILRRWKLNVNLGGVQMGATGKYFIEEGFYTIFPCFKPKDTIWIPELRVGEKILVIKVSLEEHKTKPPPRLTESDLLRLLEEHSIGTDATRADYPQIIIERGYAEKRKKSFYISDLGEALINLLKEVDERLVSPETRRYVERLMAEVEAENIDPDSALREALKIYRDLFEKVSIKLKSREVNSANQ
;
A
#
# COMPACT_ATOMS: atom_id res chain seq x y z
N MET A 1 11.62 -34.48 6.65
CA MET A 1 11.32 -33.20 7.35
C MET A 1 11.29 -32.06 6.33
N LEU A 2 10.22 -31.25 6.33
CA LEU A 2 10.01 -30.11 5.43
C LEU A 2 9.81 -28.84 6.27
N VAL A 3 10.53 -27.77 5.96
CA VAL A 3 10.34 -26.46 6.60
C VAL A 3 9.42 -25.59 5.74
N VAL A 4 8.42 -24.97 6.35
CA VAL A 4 7.47 -24.06 5.70
C VAL A 4 7.67 -22.66 6.26
N ALA A 5 8.24 -21.76 5.47
CA ALA A 5 8.49 -20.37 5.86
C ALA A 5 7.45 -19.43 5.25
N GLU A 6 7.05 -18.37 5.95
CA GLU A 6 6.00 -17.45 5.48
C GLU A 6 6.38 -16.68 4.21
N LYS A 7 7.66 -16.33 4.06
CA LYS A 7 8.17 -15.46 3.00
C LYS A 7 9.49 -15.97 2.42
N PRO A 8 9.82 -15.64 1.16
CA PRO A 8 11.07 -16.07 0.52
C PRO A 8 12.36 -15.59 1.21
N SER A 9 12.35 -14.41 1.85
CA SER A 9 13.49 -13.88 2.62
C SER A 9 13.84 -14.80 3.79
N VAL A 10 12.85 -15.14 4.61
CA VAL A 10 12.99 -16.06 5.75
C VAL A 10 13.47 -17.43 5.28
N ALA A 11 12.88 -17.97 4.21
CA ALA A 11 13.31 -19.24 3.64
C ALA A 11 14.78 -19.24 3.21
N ARG A 12 15.26 -18.16 2.57
CA ARG A 12 16.67 -18.01 2.18
C ARG A 12 17.58 -17.98 3.41
N ALA A 13 17.20 -17.24 4.45
CA ALA A 13 17.99 -17.16 5.68
C ALA A 13 18.11 -18.52 6.38
N ILE A 14 17.01 -19.26 6.50
CA ILE A 14 17.01 -20.62 7.08
C ILE A 14 17.92 -21.55 6.27
N ARG A 15 17.80 -21.58 4.93
CA ARG A 15 18.66 -22.40 4.05
C ARG A 15 20.15 -22.07 4.20
N SER A 16 20.48 -20.80 4.39
CA SER A 16 21.87 -20.36 4.58
C SER A 16 22.43 -20.73 5.96
N THR A 17 21.59 -20.71 7.00
CA THR A 17 22.01 -20.84 8.39
C THR A 17 22.02 -22.28 8.91
N ILE A 18 20.96 -23.04 8.63
CA ILE A 18 20.76 -24.39 9.16
C ILE A 18 21.43 -25.41 8.24
N LYS A 19 22.37 -26.20 8.79
CA LYS A 19 23.16 -27.19 8.05
C LYS A 19 23.13 -28.56 8.77
N PRO A 20 22.94 -29.68 8.04
CA PRO A 20 22.60 -29.77 6.61
C PRO A 20 21.26 -29.10 6.30
N SER A 21 21.14 -28.46 5.14
CA SER A 21 19.94 -27.66 4.82
C SER A 21 18.74 -28.58 4.58
N PRO A 22 17.66 -28.47 5.37
CA PRO A 22 16.44 -29.21 5.09
C PRO A 22 15.78 -28.67 3.80
N PRO A 23 14.88 -29.45 3.17
CA PRO A 23 13.92 -28.91 2.21
C PRO A 23 13.13 -27.77 2.85
N VAL A 24 13.10 -26.60 2.20
CA VAL A 24 12.36 -25.42 2.68
C VAL A 24 11.45 -24.92 1.57
N ILE A 25 10.16 -24.78 1.84
CA ILE A 25 9.20 -24.09 0.97
C ILE A 25 8.88 -22.71 1.53
N ALA A 26 8.75 -21.72 0.65
CA ALA A 26 8.34 -20.37 1.02
C ALA A 26 6.90 -20.13 0.58
N LEU A 27 6.10 -19.60 1.49
CA LEU A 27 4.77 -19.09 1.20
C LEU A 27 4.85 -17.64 0.68
N ARG A 28 3.68 -17.02 0.53
CA ARG A 28 3.51 -15.60 0.19
C ARG A 28 2.47 -14.95 1.13
N GLY A 29 2.59 -15.24 2.42
CA GLY A 29 1.55 -14.95 3.41
C GLY A 29 0.45 -16.04 3.43
N HIS A 30 -0.80 -15.66 3.73
CA HIS A 30 -1.95 -16.57 3.78
C HIS A 30 -2.18 -17.32 2.47
N ILE A 31 -2.44 -18.62 2.58
CA ILE A 31 -2.73 -19.54 1.49
C ILE A 31 -4.25 -19.76 1.35
N LEU A 32 -4.97 -19.67 2.47
CA LEU A 32 -6.42 -19.76 2.53
C LEU A 32 -7.05 -18.38 2.82
N GLU A 33 -8.33 -18.24 2.52
CA GLU A 33 -9.16 -17.10 2.93
C GLU A 33 -10.54 -17.59 3.39
N LEU A 34 -11.23 -16.82 4.22
CA LEU A 34 -12.61 -17.08 4.61
C LEU A 34 -13.58 -16.37 3.66
N ASP A 35 -14.62 -17.06 3.23
CA ASP A 35 -15.73 -16.51 2.45
C ASP A 35 -17.05 -17.20 2.86
N PHE A 36 -18.19 -16.65 2.43
CA PHE A 36 -19.47 -17.31 2.63
C PHE A 36 -19.68 -18.45 1.61
N PRO A 37 -20.54 -19.44 1.92
CA PRO A 37 -21.01 -20.41 0.94
C PRO A 37 -21.67 -19.71 -0.24
N GLU A 38 -21.68 -20.39 -1.39
CA GLU A 38 -22.21 -19.86 -2.65
C GLU A 38 -23.67 -19.37 -2.54
N TYR A 39 -24.49 -19.95 -1.66
CA TYR A 39 -25.86 -19.46 -1.38
C TYR A 39 -25.91 -17.98 -0.98
N TYR A 40 -24.97 -17.51 -0.15
CA TYR A 40 -24.95 -16.13 0.38
C TYR A 40 -24.28 -15.12 -0.58
N SER A 41 -23.89 -15.59 -1.77
CA SER A 41 -23.21 -14.77 -2.78
C SER A 41 -24.10 -13.66 -3.35
N SER A 42 -25.42 -13.86 -3.30
CA SER A 42 -26.43 -12.97 -3.90
C SER A 42 -26.91 -11.88 -2.92
N TRP A 43 -26.49 -10.63 -3.13
CA TRP A 43 -26.85 -9.45 -2.33
C TRP A 43 -28.33 -9.05 -2.46
N ARG A 44 -29.00 -9.36 -3.57
CA ARG A 44 -30.42 -9.00 -3.77
C ARG A 44 -31.40 -10.05 -3.26
N ARG A 45 -30.98 -11.33 -3.19
CA ARG A 45 -31.84 -12.43 -2.74
C ARG A 45 -31.69 -12.74 -1.26
N VAL A 46 -30.54 -12.42 -0.70
CA VAL A 46 -30.23 -12.64 0.71
C VAL A 46 -30.34 -11.30 1.41
N ASP A 47 -31.23 -11.21 2.39
CA ASP A 47 -31.29 -10.04 3.26
C ASP A 47 -29.90 -9.89 3.90
N PRO A 48 -29.23 -8.72 3.83
CA PRO A 48 -27.90 -8.57 4.41
C PRO A 48 -27.85 -8.87 5.91
N ARG A 49 -28.99 -8.86 6.62
CA ARG A 49 -29.14 -9.33 8.00
C ARG A 49 -28.80 -10.82 8.17
N GLU A 50 -29.09 -11.65 7.18
CA GLU A 50 -28.84 -13.10 7.24
C GLU A 50 -27.35 -13.43 7.34
N LEU A 51 -26.48 -12.55 6.85
CA LEU A 51 -25.02 -12.74 6.89
C LEU A 51 -24.46 -12.85 8.31
N PHE A 52 -25.12 -12.28 9.31
CA PHE A 52 -24.71 -12.39 10.71
C PHE A 52 -24.78 -13.82 11.26
N ASN A 53 -25.58 -14.68 10.63
CA ASN A 53 -25.74 -16.08 11.02
C ASN A 53 -25.25 -17.05 9.94
N ALA A 54 -24.72 -16.53 8.82
CA ALA A 54 -24.25 -17.35 7.71
C ALA A 54 -22.96 -18.10 8.10
N PRO A 55 -22.84 -19.40 7.77
CA PRO A 55 -21.58 -20.11 7.94
C PRO A 55 -20.51 -19.52 7.03
N VAL A 56 -19.24 -19.76 7.36
CA VAL A 56 -18.07 -19.35 6.57
C VAL A 56 -17.22 -20.57 6.23
N GLU A 57 -16.58 -20.53 5.07
CA GLU A 57 -15.81 -21.65 4.53
C GLU A 57 -14.43 -21.18 4.07
N TRP A 58 -13.43 -22.07 4.17
CA TRP A 58 -12.08 -21.82 3.68
C TRP A 58 -12.01 -21.98 2.16
N ARG A 59 -11.47 -20.96 1.48
CA ARG A 59 -11.18 -20.97 0.03
C ARG A 59 -9.69 -20.83 -0.21
N VAL A 60 -9.20 -21.42 -1.30
CA VAL A 60 -7.79 -21.33 -1.68
C VAL A 60 -7.54 -19.98 -2.34
N ARG A 61 -6.66 -19.17 -1.73
CA ARG A 61 -6.31 -17.82 -2.19
C ARG A 61 -5.19 -17.81 -3.25
N ASP A 62 -4.21 -18.69 -3.07
CA ASP A 62 -3.07 -18.88 -3.96
C ASP A 62 -2.99 -20.35 -4.42
N PRO A 63 -3.64 -20.70 -5.55
CA PRO A 63 -3.65 -22.07 -6.05
C PRO A 63 -2.25 -22.60 -6.44
N GLU A 64 -1.31 -21.72 -6.80
CA GLU A 64 0.05 -22.11 -7.22
C GLU A 64 0.88 -22.55 -6.02
N VAL A 65 0.94 -21.70 -4.99
CA VAL A 65 1.60 -22.01 -3.72
C VAL A 65 0.91 -23.20 -3.04
N TYR A 66 -0.43 -23.27 -3.11
CA TYR A 66 -1.19 -24.41 -2.59
C TYR A 66 -0.75 -25.73 -3.22
N ARG A 67 -0.66 -25.81 -4.55
CA ARG A 67 -0.21 -27.05 -5.23
C ARG A 67 1.23 -27.42 -4.86
N SER A 68 2.12 -26.44 -4.87
CA SER A 68 3.53 -26.64 -4.51
C SER A 68 3.69 -27.12 -3.06
N LEU A 69 2.88 -26.59 -2.14
CA LEU A 69 2.84 -27.02 -0.75
C LEU A 69 2.30 -28.45 -0.63
N VAL A 70 1.18 -28.77 -1.30
CA VAL A 70 0.60 -30.12 -1.32
C VAL A 70 1.61 -31.16 -1.81
N ASP A 71 2.34 -30.88 -2.88
CA ASP A 71 3.34 -31.79 -3.42
C ASP A 71 4.54 -31.95 -2.47
N ALA A 72 4.99 -30.87 -1.84
CA ALA A 72 6.06 -30.93 -0.83
C ALA A 72 5.65 -31.72 0.42
N ILE A 73 4.39 -31.57 0.88
CA ILE A 73 3.86 -32.27 2.06
C ILE A 73 3.82 -33.79 1.84
N ARG A 74 3.48 -34.26 0.64
CA ARG A 74 3.38 -35.70 0.33
C ARG A 74 4.69 -36.47 0.57
N GLY A 75 5.84 -35.80 0.43
CA GLY A 75 7.15 -36.38 0.65
C GLY A 75 7.76 -36.12 2.04
N ALA A 76 7.00 -35.57 2.99
CA ALA A 76 7.51 -35.11 4.27
C ALA A 76 6.94 -35.88 5.47
N ASP A 77 7.82 -36.49 6.27
CA ASP A 77 7.40 -37.19 7.51
C ASP A 77 7.09 -36.23 8.67
N MET A 78 7.60 -34.99 8.60
CA MET A 78 7.43 -33.97 9.64
C MET A 78 7.48 -32.57 9.02
N LEU A 79 6.58 -31.70 9.47
CA LEU A 79 6.54 -30.28 9.09
C LEU A 79 7.19 -29.40 10.17
N ILE A 80 8.03 -28.46 9.77
CA ILE A 80 8.57 -27.42 10.65
C ILE A 80 8.03 -26.07 10.19
N LEU A 81 7.18 -25.47 11.00
CA LEU A 81 6.48 -24.22 10.70
C LEU A 81 7.37 -23.05 11.15
N ALA A 82 7.75 -22.22 10.19
CA ALA A 82 8.69 -21.10 10.33
C ALA A 82 8.05 -19.79 9.83
N THR A 83 6.83 -19.53 10.26
CA THR A 83 6.11 -18.28 10.00
C THR A 83 6.55 -17.18 10.97
N ASP A 84 6.22 -15.90 10.68
CA ASP A 84 6.55 -14.81 11.58
C ASP A 84 5.89 -15.04 12.97
N ASN A 85 6.47 -14.49 14.04
CA ASN A 85 6.11 -14.85 15.42
C ASN A 85 4.95 -14.00 15.98
N ASP A 86 3.88 -13.83 15.23
CA ASP A 86 2.70 -13.06 15.62
C ASP A 86 1.40 -13.85 15.37
N PRO A 87 0.21 -13.33 15.77
CA PRO A 87 -1.05 -14.03 15.57
C PRO A 87 -1.36 -14.38 14.11
N GLU A 88 -0.98 -13.52 13.15
CA GLU A 88 -1.17 -13.79 11.72
C GLU A 88 -0.27 -14.92 11.24
N GLY A 89 1.00 -14.94 11.67
CA GLY A 89 1.94 -16.02 11.38
C GLY A 89 1.50 -17.36 11.99
N GLU A 90 0.89 -17.38 13.17
CA GLU A 90 0.27 -18.58 13.73
C GLU A 90 -0.93 -19.05 12.92
N LEU A 91 -1.79 -18.13 12.46
CA LEU A 91 -2.91 -18.46 11.59
C LEU A 91 -2.44 -19.07 10.26
N ILE A 92 -1.40 -18.52 9.64
CA ILE A 92 -0.77 -19.08 8.42
C ILE A 92 -0.22 -20.48 8.72
N ALA A 93 0.42 -20.68 9.87
CA ALA A 93 0.91 -22.00 10.28
C ALA A 93 -0.25 -23.01 10.44
N TYR A 94 -1.39 -22.58 10.98
CA TYR A 94 -2.61 -23.39 11.06
C TYR A 94 -3.21 -23.70 9.68
N GLU A 95 -3.22 -22.76 8.74
CA GLU A 95 -3.64 -23.01 7.35
C GLU A 95 -2.81 -24.12 6.70
N VAL A 96 -1.50 -24.15 6.92
CA VAL A 96 -0.61 -25.22 6.45
C VAL A 96 -1.03 -26.57 7.02
N LEU A 97 -1.38 -26.64 8.31
CA LEU A 97 -1.86 -27.87 8.95
C LEU A 97 -3.20 -28.34 8.38
N LEU A 98 -4.15 -27.43 8.14
CA LEU A 98 -5.43 -27.75 7.49
C LEU A 98 -5.22 -28.36 6.09
N ILE A 99 -4.29 -27.78 5.32
CA ILE A 99 -3.95 -28.29 3.99
C ILE A 99 -3.29 -29.66 4.09
N ALA A 100 -2.39 -29.84 5.06
CA ALA A 100 -1.69 -31.10 5.26
C ALA A 100 -2.63 -32.22 5.71
N GLU A 101 -3.52 -31.96 6.66
CA GLU A 101 -4.56 -32.89 7.11
C GLU A 101 -5.47 -33.30 5.95
N LYS A 102 -5.94 -32.33 5.15
CA LYS A 102 -6.77 -32.59 3.97
C LYS A 102 -6.06 -33.49 2.95
N THR A 103 -4.74 -33.31 2.81
CA THR A 103 -3.88 -34.00 1.83
C THR A 103 -3.52 -35.41 2.28
N LEU A 104 -3.06 -35.56 3.52
CA LEU A 104 -2.55 -36.82 4.07
C LEU A 104 -3.65 -37.67 4.73
N LYS A 105 -4.86 -37.12 4.91
CA LYS A 105 -5.99 -37.71 5.65
C LYS A 105 -5.72 -37.95 7.14
N VAL A 106 -4.58 -37.48 7.63
CA VAL A 106 -4.15 -37.49 9.03
C VAL A 106 -3.40 -36.20 9.31
N ILE A 107 -3.42 -35.74 10.56
CA ILE A 107 -2.60 -34.60 10.98
C ILE A 107 -1.13 -35.04 11.00
N PRO A 108 -0.24 -34.45 10.19
CA PRO A 108 1.17 -34.83 10.19
C PRO A 108 1.85 -34.44 11.51
N ARG A 109 2.95 -35.11 11.85
CA ARG A 109 3.85 -34.61 12.89
C ARG A 109 4.35 -33.23 12.49
N TYR A 110 4.27 -32.28 13.40
CA TYR A 110 4.75 -30.93 13.14
C TYR A 110 5.52 -30.37 14.34
N GLY A 111 6.28 -29.31 14.08
CA GLY A 111 6.91 -28.48 15.09
C GLY A 111 6.93 -27.02 14.65
N ARG A 112 7.07 -26.12 15.61
CA ARG A 112 7.05 -24.66 15.40
C ARG A 112 8.37 -24.07 15.88
N ILE A 113 9.05 -23.30 15.03
CA ILE A 113 10.24 -22.54 15.44
C ILE A 113 9.88 -21.07 15.62
N ARG A 114 10.29 -20.44 16.73
CA ARG A 114 9.99 -19.03 17.03
C ARG A 114 11.25 -18.18 17.04
N PHE A 115 11.26 -17.12 16.26
CA PHE A 115 12.39 -16.20 16.12
C PHE A 115 11.89 -14.76 16.06
N ASN A 116 12.66 -13.85 16.66
CA ASN A 116 12.34 -12.41 16.69
C ASN A 116 13.29 -11.57 15.80
N ALA A 117 14.25 -12.23 15.15
CA ALA A 117 15.16 -11.66 14.19
C ALA A 117 15.65 -12.74 13.22
N VAL A 118 15.95 -12.36 11.98
CA VAL A 118 16.41 -13.28 10.93
C VAL A 118 17.95 -13.41 10.94
N THR A 119 18.55 -13.47 12.14
CA THR A 119 20.01 -13.59 12.30
C THR A 119 20.44 -15.06 12.42
N PRO A 120 21.68 -15.41 12.03
CA PRO A 120 22.15 -16.79 12.11
C PRO A 120 22.13 -17.39 13.52
N SER A 121 22.42 -16.59 14.56
CA SER A 121 22.37 -17.04 15.95
C SER A 121 20.95 -17.32 16.42
N GLU A 122 20.01 -16.42 16.12
CA GLU A 122 18.61 -16.53 16.49
C GLU A 122 17.93 -17.71 15.79
N LEU A 123 18.17 -17.90 14.49
CA LEU A 123 17.62 -19.04 13.75
C LEU A 123 18.16 -20.37 14.25
N LYS A 124 19.44 -20.46 14.62
CA LYS A 124 20.02 -21.67 15.26
C LYS A 124 19.40 -21.92 16.63
N ARG A 125 19.20 -20.88 17.44
CA ARG A 125 18.50 -20.98 18.73
C ARG A 125 17.08 -21.51 18.54
N ALA A 126 16.32 -20.92 17.62
CA ALA A 126 14.95 -21.34 17.30
C ALA A 126 14.90 -22.79 16.80
N TRP A 127 15.84 -23.19 15.95
CA TRP A 127 15.95 -24.56 15.43
C TRP A 127 16.25 -25.60 16.52
N ASN A 128 17.07 -25.23 17.50
CA ASN A 128 17.38 -26.13 18.62
C ASN A 128 16.26 -26.19 19.67
N ASN A 129 15.29 -25.27 19.60
CA ASN A 129 14.14 -25.18 20.52
C ASN A 129 12.83 -25.26 19.74
N ILE A 130 12.67 -26.32 18.93
CA ILE A 130 11.41 -26.57 18.20
C ILE A 130 10.30 -26.88 19.22
N GLU A 131 9.24 -26.08 19.18
CA GLU A 131 8.04 -26.30 19.98
C GLU A 131 7.13 -27.36 19.33
N PRO A 132 6.46 -28.22 20.09
CA PRO A 132 5.62 -29.30 19.54
C PRO A 132 4.24 -28.83 19.07
N SER A 133 3.84 -27.58 19.35
CA SER A 133 2.50 -27.08 19.08
C SER A 133 2.50 -25.62 18.65
N LEU A 134 1.39 -25.20 18.03
CA LEU A 134 1.08 -23.79 17.81
C LEU A 134 0.59 -23.13 19.11
N LYS A 135 0.63 -21.80 19.15
CA LYS A 135 -0.10 -21.00 20.13
C LYS A 135 -1.55 -20.89 19.67
N TRP A 136 -2.38 -21.84 20.10
CA TRP A 136 -3.77 -21.95 19.61
C TRP A 136 -4.62 -20.72 19.95
N ASN A 137 -4.43 -20.13 21.12
CA ASN A 137 -5.05 -18.87 21.53
C ASN A 137 -4.80 -17.73 20.51
N TRP A 138 -3.59 -17.64 19.94
CA TRP A 138 -3.26 -16.66 18.87
C TRP A 138 -3.94 -17.00 17.55
N VAL A 139 -3.94 -18.27 17.16
CA VAL A 139 -4.68 -18.75 15.97
C VAL A 139 -6.15 -18.33 16.06
N TRP A 140 -6.77 -18.56 17.21
CA TRP A 140 -8.19 -18.26 17.41
C TRP A 140 -8.49 -16.77 17.45
N LYS A 141 -7.61 -15.96 18.06
CA LYS A 141 -7.70 -14.49 18.00
C LYS A 141 -7.69 -13.97 16.55
N ALA A 142 -6.73 -14.40 15.75
CA ALA A 142 -6.62 -13.98 14.35
C ALA A 142 -7.81 -14.49 13.50
N LEU A 143 -8.24 -15.73 13.73
CA LEU A 143 -9.40 -16.29 13.04
C LEU A 143 -10.71 -15.55 13.39
N LEU A 144 -10.89 -15.17 14.67
CA LEU A 144 -12.03 -14.36 15.11
C LEU A 144 -12.07 -13.04 14.36
N ARG A 145 -10.93 -12.34 14.25
CA ARG A 145 -10.81 -11.10 13.46
C ARG A 145 -11.26 -11.31 12.02
N HIS A 146 -10.74 -12.34 11.35
CA HIS A 146 -11.08 -12.63 9.95
C HIS A 146 -12.58 -12.91 9.77
N LYS A 147 -13.20 -13.71 10.66
CA LYS A 147 -14.64 -13.98 10.63
C LYS A 147 -15.46 -12.71 10.88
N PHE A 148 -15.11 -11.96 11.92
CA PHE A 148 -15.82 -10.75 12.32
C PHE A 148 -15.79 -9.68 11.23
N ASP A 149 -14.61 -9.40 10.65
CA ASP A 149 -14.44 -8.38 9.62
C ASP A 149 -15.14 -8.77 8.31
N LEU A 150 -15.12 -10.05 7.94
CA LEU A 150 -15.90 -10.57 6.80
C LEU A 150 -17.40 -10.36 6.99
N ILE A 151 -17.93 -10.79 8.13
CA ILE A 151 -19.37 -10.78 8.41
C ILE A 151 -19.91 -9.35 8.48
N THR A 152 -19.29 -8.53 9.34
CA THR A 152 -19.74 -7.16 9.54
C THR A 152 -19.48 -6.30 8.31
N GLY A 153 -18.32 -6.47 7.67
CA GLY A 153 -17.98 -5.74 6.46
C GLY A 153 -18.94 -6.03 5.32
N ALA A 154 -19.27 -7.30 5.07
CA ALA A 154 -20.22 -7.67 4.03
C ALA A 154 -21.65 -7.18 4.34
N ALA A 155 -22.13 -7.35 5.58
CA ALA A 155 -23.47 -6.93 5.97
C ALA A 155 -23.67 -5.42 5.81
N TYR A 156 -22.81 -4.60 6.44
CA TYR A 156 -22.95 -3.14 6.40
C TYR A 156 -22.69 -2.56 5.01
N THR A 157 -21.73 -3.11 4.24
CA THR A 157 -21.54 -2.69 2.84
C THR A 157 -22.85 -2.89 2.08
N ARG A 158 -23.43 -4.10 2.16
CA ARG A 158 -24.65 -4.46 1.45
C ARG A 158 -25.82 -3.55 1.83
N LEU A 159 -26.05 -3.31 3.12
CA LEU A 159 -27.15 -2.47 3.58
C LEU A 159 -27.04 -1.02 3.09
N LEU A 160 -25.92 -0.36 3.36
CA LEU A 160 -25.73 1.05 3.00
C LEU A 160 -25.78 1.27 1.48
N THR A 161 -25.29 0.29 0.74
CA THR A 161 -25.34 0.28 -0.73
C THR A 161 -26.75 0.12 -1.27
N LEU A 162 -27.51 -0.85 -0.75
CA LEU A 162 -28.82 -1.21 -1.29
C LEU A 162 -29.90 -0.17 -0.97
N SER A 163 -29.68 0.67 0.04
CA SER A 163 -30.65 1.69 0.50
C SER A 163 -30.50 3.10 -0.10
N GLY A 164 -29.62 3.31 -1.09
CA GLY A 164 -29.68 4.36 -2.13
C GLY A 164 -29.77 5.87 -1.79
N ASN A 165 -30.00 6.31 -0.56
CA ASN A 165 -30.46 7.69 -0.27
C ASN A 165 -29.43 8.63 0.42
N LEU A 166 -28.13 8.34 0.33
CA LEU A 166 -27.06 9.17 0.93
C LEU A 166 -26.43 10.18 -0.03
N SER A 167 -26.77 10.09 -1.32
CA SER A 167 -26.33 11.03 -2.35
C SER A 167 -27.49 11.32 -3.29
N SER A 168 -27.53 12.54 -3.81
CA SER A 168 -28.48 12.97 -4.85
C SER A 168 -28.34 12.19 -6.18
N ASN A 169 -27.44 11.21 -6.28
CA ASN A 169 -27.04 10.53 -7.52
C ASN A 169 -26.81 9.00 -7.41
N ASN A 170 -27.37 8.29 -6.41
CA ASN A 170 -27.31 6.81 -6.34
C ASN A 170 -25.86 6.23 -6.31
N SER A 171 -24.98 6.86 -5.53
CA SER A 171 -23.58 6.46 -5.34
C SER A 171 -23.43 5.39 -4.26
N LEU A 172 -22.51 4.44 -4.46
CA LEU A 172 -22.29 3.39 -3.46
C LEU A 172 -21.49 3.88 -2.26
N VAL A 173 -22.02 3.57 -1.08
CA VAL A 173 -21.38 3.78 0.21
C VAL A 173 -20.59 2.53 0.58
N SER A 174 -19.30 2.59 0.27
CA SER A 174 -18.37 1.47 0.37
C SER A 174 -17.92 1.26 1.81
N TRP A 175 -18.27 0.09 2.33
CA TRP A 175 -17.46 -0.60 3.33
C TRP A 175 -16.38 -1.51 2.64
N GLY A 176 -16.27 -1.51 1.30
CA GLY A 176 -15.17 -1.99 0.41
C GLY A 176 -15.59 -2.15 -1.09
N SER A 177 -14.81 -1.67 -2.10
CA SER A 177 -15.18 -1.62 -3.56
C SER A 177 -14.53 -2.74 -4.43
N CYS A 178 -15.11 -3.18 -5.59
CA CYS A 178 -14.61 -4.33 -6.43
C CYS A 178 -14.93 -4.28 -7.97
N VAL A 179 -14.39 -5.15 -8.82
CA VAL A 179 -14.63 -5.27 -10.29
C VAL A 179 -15.04 -6.68 -10.70
N LYS A 180 -15.79 -6.88 -11.79
CA LYS A 180 -16.09 -8.24 -12.29
C LYS A 180 -14.92 -8.81 -13.04
N GLY A 181 -14.11 -9.62 -12.35
CA GLY A 181 -13.23 -10.70 -12.83
C GLY A 181 -12.32 -10.45 -14.03
N ASP A 182 -12.28 -9.24 -14.57
CA ASP A 182 -11.62 -8.95 -15.82
C ASP A 182 -10.11 -8.98 -15.59
N ALA A 183 -9.38 -9.17 -16.66
CA ALA A 183 -7.97 -9.39 -16.58
C ALA A 183 -7.19 -8.07 -16.50
N ILE A 184 -6.06 -8.13 -15.81
CA ILE A 184 -5.11 -7.03 -15.62
C ILE A 184 -3.75 -7.47 -16.16
N ILE A 185 -2.90 -6.51 -16.53
CA ILE A 185 -1.52 -6.83 -16.90
C ILE A 185 -0.71 -6.96 -15.61
N SER A 186 -0.30 -8.18 -15.26
CA SER A 186 0.49 -8.53 -14.08
C SER A 186 1.66 -9.45 -14.45
N GLY A 187 2.88 -9.12 -14.02
CA GLY A 187 4.08 -9.91 -14.34
C GLY A 187 4.39 -10.02 -15.84
N GLY A 188 3.87 -9.09 -16.64
CA GLY A 188 4.01 -9.10 -18.10
C GLY A 188 2.93 -9.87 -18.86
N GLU A 189 2.04 -10.54 -18.15
CA GLU A 189 0.95 -11.31 -18.72
C GLU A 189 -0.38 -10.64 -18.42
N TYR A 190 -1.35 -10.78 -19.32
CA TYR A 190 -2.71 -10.33 -19.06
C TYR A 190 -3.45 -11.49 -18.39
N LYS A 191 -3.62 -11.38 -17.07
CA LYS A 191 -4.16 -12.43 -16.20
C LYS A 191 -5.50 -11.97 -15.62
N PRO A 192 -6.54 -12.81 -15.62
CA PRO A 192 -7.73 -12.59 -14.79
C PRO A 192 -7.31 -12.18 -13.39
N ILE A 193 -7.98 -11.22 -12.74
CA ILE A 193 -7.57 -10.79 -11.38
C ILE A 193 -7.48 -12.00 -10.43
N VAL A 194 -8.33 -13.02 -10.62
CA VAL A 194 -8.27 -14.27 -9.86
C VAL A 194 -6.94 -15.03 -10.01
N GLU A 195 -6.25 -14.92 -11.15
CA GLU A 195 -4.97 -15.57 -11.45
C GLU A 195 -3.74 -14.72 -11.09
N VAL A 196 -3.97 -13.49 -10.62
CA VAL A 196 -2.90 -12.58 -10.19
C VAL A 196 -2.39 -12.97 -8.80
N ASN A 197 -1.06 -12.96 -8.64
CA ASN A 197 -0.40 -13.30 -7.39
C ASN A 197 0.06 -12.06 -6.61
N VAL A 198 -0.04 -12.12 -5.28
CA VAL A 198 0.59 -11.13 -4.40
C VAL A 198 2.10 -11.16 -4.61
N GLY A 199 2.69 -9.98 -4.79
CA GLY A 199 4.11 -9.81 -5.11
C GLY A 199 4.41 -9.62 -6.59
N GLU A 200 3.48 -9.93 -7.50
CA GLU A 200 3.61 -9.54 -8.91
C GLU A 200 3.45 -8.03 -9.07
N ASN A 201 3.97 -7.48 -10.17
CA ASN A 201 3.75 -6.08 -10.51
C ASN A 201 2.63 -5.97 -11.56
N CYS A 202 1.65 -5.12 -11.30
CA CYS A 202 0.63 -4.71 -12.27
C CYS A 202 0.80 -3.27 -12.72
N ILE A 203 0.14 -2.90 -13.81
CA ILE A 203 0.16 -1.51 -14.30
C ILE A 203 -0.88 -0.70 -13.53
N GLY A 204 -0.50 0.45 -12.95
CA GLY A 204 -1.41 1.43 -12.35
C GLY A 204 -1.20 2.82 -12.92
N LEU A 205 -1.40 3.88 -12.11
CA LEU A 205 -1.37 5.27 -12.58
C LEU A 205 0.05 5.78 -12.84
N THR A 206 1.01 5.42 -11.99
CA THR A 206 2.39 5.90 -12.16
C THR A 206 3.04 5.28 -13.40
N SER A 207 4.01 5.98 -13.99
CA SER A 207 4.75 5.51 -15.17
C SER A 207 5.48 4.17 -14.93
N SER A 208 5.57 3.71 -13.68
CA SER A 208 6.24 2.48 -13.26
C SER A 208 5.27 1.35 -12.91
N SER A 209 5.73 0.09 -12.97
CA SER A 209 4.91 -1.07 -12.59
C SER A 209 4.69 -1.13 -11.06
N ASN A 210 3.44 -1.27 -10.61
CA ASN A 210 3.04 -1.27 -9.20
C ASN A 210 2.95 -2.67 -8.62
N ARG A 211 3.62 -2.90 -7.49
CA ARG A 211 3.58 -4.20 -6.80
C ARG A 211 2.23 -4.44 -6.16
N ILE A 212 1.66 -5.63 -6.39
CA ILE A 212 0.42 -6.12 -5.78
C ILE A 212 0.72 -6.60 -4.37
N ILE A 213 0.08 -5.97 -3.39
CA ILE A 213 0.22 -6.23 -1.95
C ILE A 213 -0.87 -7.18 -1.48
N ARG A 214 -2.08 -7.06 -2.05
CA ARG A 214 -3.23 -7.87 -1.66
C ARG A 214 -4.16 -8.10 -2.84
N LYS A 215 -4.92 -9.19 -2.80
CA LYS A 215 -6.03 -9.47 -3.71
C LYS A 215 -7.25 -9.75 -2.85
N PHE A 216 -8.38 -9.23 -3.27
CA PHE A 216 -9.68 -9.40 -2.66
C PHE A 216 -10.60 -10.06 -3.68
N ALA A 217 -11.45 -10.94 -3.21
CA ALA A 217 -12.59 -11.44 -3.97
C ALA A 217 -13.79 -11.39 -3.04
N ARG A 218 -14.96 -11.06 -3.58
CA ARG A 218 -16.23 -11.18 -2.87
C ARG A 218 -17.30 -11.56 -3.87
N SER A 219 -18.27 -12.31 -3.40
CA SER A 219 -19.49 -12.49 -4.18
C SER A 219 -20.25 -11.17 -4.35
N TYR A 220 -20.86 -10.95 -5.51
CA TYR A 220 -21.63 -9.76 -5.84
C TYR A 220 -22.83 -10.08 -6.71
N ASP A 221 -23.99 -9.56 -6.31
CA ASP A 221 -25.21 -9.69 -7.08
C ASP A 221 -25.95 -8.36 -7.07
N GLY A 222 -25.87 -7.67 -8.19
CA GLY A 222 -26.17 -6.27 -8.26
C GLY A 222 -26.12 -5.76 -9.67
N ARG A 223 -26.13 -4.43 -9.79
CA ARG A 223 -25.94 -3.79 -11.09
C ARG A 223 -24.45 -3.64 -11.33
N ILE A 224 -23.92 -4.22 -12.39
CA ILE A 224 -22.62 -3.86 -12.90
C ILE A 224 -22.76 -2.71 -13.87
N ILE A 225 -21.90 -1.71 -13.73
CA ILE A 225 -21.73 -0.67 -14.71
C ILE A 225 -20.72 -1.16 -15.73
N ARG A 226 -21.22 -1.47 -16.92
CA ARG A 226 -20.40 -1.72 -18.09
C ARG A 226 -20.06 -0.39 -18.72
N VAL A 227 -18.79 -0.01 -18.67
CA VAL A 227 -18.25 1.22 -19.24
C VAL A 227 -17.59 0.88 -20.58
N LYS A 228 -18.11 1.46 -21.66
CA LYS A 228 -17.57 1.31 -23.00
C LYS A 228 -17.02 2.65 -23.49
N ALA A 229 -15.70 2.73 -23.53
CA ALA A 229 -14.98 3.91 -23.98
C ALA A 229 -14.42 3.72 -25.40
N TYR A 230 -14.21 4.83 -26.11
CA TYR A 230 -13.90 4.83 -27.53
C TYR A 230 -12.64 4.02 -27.85
N GLY A 231 -12.79 2.87 -28.51
CA GLY A 231 -11.66 2.03 -28.87
C GLY A 231 -11.02 1.27 -27.71
N LEU A 232 -11.71 1.14 -26.58
CA LEU A 232 -11.37 0.23 -25.48
C LEU A 232 -12.35 -0.94 -25.45
N LEU A 233 -11.88 -2.08 -24.94
CA LEU A 233 -12.79 -3.16 -24.58
C LEU A 233 -13.64 -2.71 -23.38
N PRO A 234 -14.93 -3.08 -23.32
CA PRO A 234 -15.79 -2.68 -22.22
C PRO A 234 -15.27 -3.25 -20.91
N ILE A 235 -15.32 -2.44 -19.84
CA ILE A 235 -15.04 -2.89 -18.47
C ILE A 235 -16.32 -2.99 -17.69
N GLU A 236 -16.37 -3.97 -16.80
CA GLU A 236 -17.54 -4.26 -15.98
C GLU A 236 -17.18 -4.07 -14.51
N LEU A 237 -17.66 -2.94 -13.97
CA LEU A 237 -17.34 -2.46 -12.65
C LEU A 237 -18.57 -2.54 -11.76
N THR A 238 -18.38 -2.77 -10.47
CA THR A 238 -19.50 -2.51 -9.55
C THR A 238 -19.70 -0.97 -9.43
N PRO A 239 -20.92 -0.46 -9.17
CA PRO A 239 -21.28 0.96 -9.30
C PRO A 239 -20.42 1.90 -8.44
N GLU A 240 -19.83 1.35 -7.39
CA GLU A 240 -18.93 2.04 -6.47
C GLU A 240 -17.51 2.20 -6.94
N HIS A 241 -17.14 1.48 -8.00
CA HIS A 241 -15.74 1.23 -8.25
C HIS A 241 -15.09 2.53 -8.69
N PRO A 242 -14.08 3.06 -7.97
CA PRO A 242 -13.45 4.31 -8.37
C PRO A 242 -12.72 4.10 -9.69
N VAL A 243 -12.96 4.99 -10.65
CA VAL A 243 -12.33 5.04 -11.98
C VAL A 243 -11.67 6.39 -12.13
N LEU A 244 -10.41 6.40 -12.57
CA LEU A 244 -9.73 7.65 -12.85
C LEU A 244 -10.25 8.23 -14.16
N THR A 245 -10.69 9.48 -14.11
CA THR A 245 -11.30 10.18 -15.23
C THR A 245 -10.71 11.57 -15.45
N ALA A 246 -11.08 12.21 -16.54
CA ALA A 246 -10.92 13.64 -16.76
C ALA A 246 -12.21 14.21 -17.37
N VAL A 247 -12.61 15.40 -16.93
CA VAL A 247 -13.78 16.12 -17.44
C VAL A 247 -13.30 17.26 -18.32
N ASN A 248 -13.79 17.34 -19.57
CA ASN A 248 -13.44 18.40 -20.52
C ASN A 248 -11.92 18.67 -20.60
N PRO A 249 -11.09 17.65 -20.88
CA PRO A 249 -9.65 17.83 -20.89
C PRO A 249 -9.23 18.91 -21.91
N PRO A 250 -8.20 19.73 -21.64
CA PRO A 250 -7.79 20.82 -22.53
C PRO A 250 -7.15 20.27 -23.82
N ASN A 251 -7.01 21.07 -24.89
CA ASN A 251 -6.31 20.62 -26.10
C ASN A 251 -4.78 20.64 -25.94
N GLU A 252 -4.27 21.54 -25.09
CA GLU A 252 -2.84 21.70 -24.77
C GLU A 252 -2.67 21.82 -23.25
N GLY A 253 -1.48 21.48 -22.73
CA GLY A 253 -1.18 21.46 -21.29
C GLY A 253 -1.50 20.12 -20.62
N SER A 254 -1.55 20.10 -19.28
CA SER A 254 -1.81 18.89 -18.49
C SER A 254 -3.31 18.78 -18.16
N PRO A 255 -3.92 17.58 -18.28
CA PRO A 255 -5.31 17.39 -17.93
C PRO A 255 -5.47 17.28 -16.41
N GLN A 256 -6.58 17.79 -15.87
CA GLN A 256 -6.96 17.52 -14.48
C GLN A 256 -7.61 16.14 -14.39
N LEU A 257 -6.95 15.21 -13.70
CA LEU A 257 -7.49 13.88 -13.44
C LEU A 257 -8.30 13.88 -12.13
N VAL A 258 -9.45 13.22 -12.13
CA VAL A 258 -10.39 13.15 -11.01
C VAL A 258 -10.91 11.72 -10.87
N TRP A 259 -10.98 11.22 -9.64
CA TRP A 259 -11.63 9.95 -9.35
C TRP A 259 -13.15 10.11 -9.37
N LYS A 260 -13.82 9.28 -10.17
CA LYS A 260 -15.28 9.15 -10.16
C LYS A 260 -15.65 7.70 -9.91
N ILE A 261 -16.71 7.45 -9.17
CA ILE A 261 -17.21 6.07 -9.09
C ILE A 261 -17.89 5.67 -10.40
N SER A 262 -17.84 4.38 -10.73
CA SER A 262 -18.31 3.89 -12.03
C SER A 262 -19.78 4.23 -12.32
N GLY A 263 -20.65 4.25 -11.30
CA GLY A 263 -22.06 4.60 -11.40
C GLY A 263 -22.36 6.08 -11.70
N GLU A 264 -21.38 6.96 -11.50
CA GLU A 264 -21.49 8.41 -11.77
C GLU A 264 -20.81 8.82 -13.08
N LEU A 265 -20.24 7.86 -13.81
CA LEU A 265 -19.64 8.13 -15.10
C LEU A 265 -20.69 8.62 -16.09
N THR A 266 -20.30 9.52 -16.97
CA THR A 266 -21.16 10.09 -18.00
C THR A 266 -20.62 9.78 -19.39
N SER A 267 -21.51 9.35 -20.29
CA SER A 267 -21.19 9.16 -21.72
C SER A 267 -21.64 10.36 -22.54
N GLY A 268 -20.91 10.66 -23.62
CA GLY A 268 -21.20 11.79 -24.50
C GLY A 268 -22.35 11.52 -25.48
N GLY A 269 -23.58 11.86 -25.09
CA GLY A 269 -24.73 12.01 -26.01
C GLY A 269 -24.83 13.43 -26.62
N LYS A 270 -25.73 13.64 -27.61
CA LYS A 270 -25.92 14.90 -28.38
C LYS A 270 -25.81 16.18 -27.52
N GLY A 271 -24.61 16.75 -27.42
CA GLY A 271 -24.34 18.05 -26.79
C GLY A 271 -23.90 18.07 -25.32
N ALA A 272 -23.76 16.93 -24.63
CA ALA A 272 -23.33 16.87 -23.22
C ALA A 272 -21.82 16.56 -23.07
N PRO A 273 -21.13 17.11 -22.05
CA PRO A 273 -19.73 16.79 -21.78
C PRO A 273 -19.59 15.32 -21.35
N ALA A 274 -18.68 14.59 -22.00
CA ALA A 274 -18.37 13.19 -21.68
C ALA A 274 -17.20 13.10 -20.70
N ASP A 275 -17.23 12.13 -19.79
CA ASP A 275 -16.06 11.74 -19.03
C ASP A 275 -15.05 11.02 -19.92
N TYR A 276 -13.76 11.23 -19.65
CA TYR A 276 -12.67 10.53 -20.31
C TYR A 276 -12.01 9.58 -19.32
N VAL A 277 -11.89 8.29 -19.66
CA VAL A 277 -11.10 7.34 -18.88
C VAL A 277 -9.61 7.47 -19.20
N VAL A 278 -8.78 7.13 -18.22
CA VAL A 278 -7.31 7.25 -18.33
C VAL A 278 -6.68 5.92 -18.71
N ILE A 279 -5.94 5.91 -19.82
CA ILE A 279 -4.97 4.86 -20.17
C ILE A 279 -3.57 5.38 -19.79
N PRO A 280 -2.81 4.70 -18.92
CA PRO A 280 -1.46 5.15 -18.55
C PRO A 280 -0.46 4.91 -19.69
N ARG A 281 0.56 5.75 -19.78
CA ARG A 281 1.73 5.53 -20.64
C ARG A 281 2.86 4.99 -19.78
N ILE A 282 3.15 3.70 -19.89
CA ILE A 282 4.16 3.05 -19.04
C ILE A 282 5.59 3.37 -19.51
N GLU A 283 6.45 3.71 -18.55
CA GLU A 283 7.90 3.74 -18.71
C GLU A 283 8.46 2.32 -18.67
N GLY A 284 9.56 2.10 -19.41
CA GLY A 284 10.25 0.82 -19.38
C GLY A 284 11.07 0.69 -18.10
N VAL A 285 11.08 -0.48 -17.50
CA VAL A 285 11.90 -0.79 -16.32
C VAL A 285 13.01 -1.80 -16.61
N VAL A 286 12.85 -2.59 -17.67
CA VAL A 286 13.76 -3.63 -18.16
C VAL A 286 14.86 -3.06 -19.07
N ALA A 287 16.09 -3.56 -18.93
CA ALA A 287 17.24 -3.15 -19.75
C ALA A 287 18.11 -4.33 -20.24
N GLU A 288 17.57 -5.56 -20.26
CA GLU A 288 18.35 -6.73 -20.66
C GLU A 288 18.71 -6.70 -22.15
N GLU A 289 20.00 -6.83 -22.47
CA GLU A 289 20.48 -6.92 -23.85
C GLU A 289 20.61 -8.38 -24.35
N ARG A 290 20.41 -9.35 -23.45
CA ARG A 290 20.55 -10.79 -23.73
C ARG A 290 19.49 -11.58 -22.96
N ILE A 291 18.81 -12.48 -23.66
CA ILE A 291 17.73 -13.28 -23.10
C ILE A 291 18.20 -14.72 -22.92
N PRO A 292 18.18 -15.28 -21.69
CA PRO A 292 18.57 -16.65 -21.42
C PRO A 292 17.55 -17.66 -21.94
N LEU A 293 18.01 -18.72 -22.59
CA LEU A 293 17.15 -19.79 -23.13
C LEU A 293 16.71 -20.81 -22.06
N ASN A 294 17.29 -20.80 -20.87
CA ASN A 294 17.18 -21.85 -19.85
C ASN A 294 16.45 -21.44 -18.56
N GLU A 295 15.65 -20.37 -18.56
CA GLU A 295 15.04 -19.78 -17.35
C GLU A 295 14.30 -20.78 -16.43
N HIS A 296 13.85 -21.94 -16.92
CA HIS A 296 13.10 -22.94 -16.14
C HIS A 296 13.53 -24.42 -16.34
N SER A 297 14.73 -24.71 -16.87
CA SER A 297 15.15 -26.11 -16.99
C SER A 297 15.84 -26.61 -15.71
N HIS A 298 15.16 -27.45 -14.93
CA HIS A 298 15.77 -28.21 -13.81
C HIS A 298 16.74 -29.31 -14.26
N THR A 299 16.89 -29.54 -15.56
CA THR A 299 17.77 -30.56 -16.14
C THR A 299 19.01 -29.91 -16.74
N ASN A 300 20.19 -30.27 -16.23
CA ASN A 300 21.45 -30.12 -16.96
C ASN A 300 21.27 -30.79 -18.33
N CYS A 301 21.17 -30.00 -19.39
CA CYS A 301 21.10 -30.51 -20.75
C CYS A 301 22.52 -30.98 -21.15
N LEU A 302 22.88 -32.19 -20.73
CA LEU A 302 24.10 -32.88 -21.14
C LEU A 302 24.12 -32.95 -22.69
N GLY A 303 25.00 -32.17 -23.33
CA GLY A 303 25.27 -32.25 -24.77
C GLY A 303 24.92 -31.03 -25.64
N TYR A 304 24.46 -29.90 -25.10
CA TYR A 304 24.25 -28.68 -25.91
C TYR A 304 25.53 -27.83 -26.00
N SER A 305 26.05 -27.60 -27.21
CA SER A 305 27.27 -26.84 -27.46
C SER A 305 27.06 -25.40 -27.97
N GLY A 306 25.80 -24.96 -28.13
CA GLY A 306 25.46 -23.62 -28.64
C GLY A 306 25.37 -22.54 -27.56
N SER A 307 25.24 -21.27 -27.97
CA SER A 307 24.96 -20.17 -27.02
C SER A 307 23.64 -20.42 -26.28
N LEU A 308 23.65 -20.21 -24.96
CA LEU A 308 22.47 -20.27 -24.09
C LEU A 308 21.69 -18.94 -24.05
N HIS A 309 22.09 -17.94 -24.84
CA HIS A 309 21.46 -16.62 -24.85
C HIS A 309 21.17 -16.15 -26.28
N ILE A 310 20.05 -15.44 -26.44
CA ILE A 310 19.69 -14.68 -27.64
C ILE A 310 20.01 -13.20 -27.40
N PRO A 311 20.74 -12.51 -28.30
CA PRO A 311 20.89 -11.06 -28.20
C PRO A 311 19.54 -10.38 -28.39
N LEU A 312 19.16 -9.46 -27.51
CA LEU A 312 17.99 -8.62 -27.68
C LEU A 312 18.41 -7.31 -28.37
N ASN A 313 18.04 -7.18 -29.64
CA ASN A 313 18.28 -6.00 -30.48
C ASN A 313 17.08 -5.79 -31.42
N GLU A 314 17.10 -4.75 -32.24
CA GLU A 314 15.98 -4.45 -33.14
C GLU A 314 15.63 -5.62 -34.08
N SER A 315 16.62 -6.40 -34.54
CA SER A 315 16.39 -7.53 -35.44
C SER A 315 15.70 -8.71 -34.74
N THR A 316 16.15 -9.06 -33.53
CA THR A 316 15.54 -10.14 -32.74
C THR A 316 14.19 -9.73 -32.15
N SER A 317 14.02 -8.45 -31.80
CA SER A 317 12.73 -7.88 -31.37
C SER A 317 11.72 -7.89 -32.52
N TRP A 318 12.11 -7.43 -33.72
CA TRP A 318 11.29 -7.50 -34.94
C TRP A 318 10.87 -8.94 -35.25
N LEU A 319 11.80 -9.89 -35.12
CA LEU A 319 11.50 -11.29 -35.35
C LEU A 319 10.46 -11.86 -34.38
N MET A 320 10.56 -11.51 -33.09
CA MET A 320 9.56 -11.89 -32.09
C MET A 320 8.19 -11.31 -32.44
N GLY A 321 8.14 -10.06 -32.91
CA GLY A 321 6.93 -9.45 -33.44
C GLY A 321 6.32 -10.26 -34.59
N ALA A 322 7.15 -10.66 -35.55
CA ALA A 322 6.72 -11.46 -36.69
C ALA A 322 6.22 -12.85 -36.28
N TYR A 323 6.88 -13.50 -35.30
CA TYR A 323 6.41 -14.76 -34.74
C TYR A 323 5.05 -14.62 -34.04
N VAL A 324 4.88 -13.58 -33.23
CA VAL A 324 3.63 -13.30 -32.53
C VAL A 324 2.49 -13.00 -33.51
N ALA A 325 2.80 -12.39 -34.66
CA ALA A 325 1.82 -12.12 -35.71
C ALA A 325 1.31 -13.37 -36.44
N SER A 326 2.21 -14.25 -36.88
CA SER A 326 1.86 -15.35 -37.79
C SER A 326 2.72 -16.61 -37.68
N GLY A 327 3.66 -16.63 -36.73
CA GLY A 327 4.54 -17.77 -36.48
C GLY A 327 3.85 -18.94 -35.79
N ARG A 328 4.29 -20.15 -36.10
CA ARG A 328 3.75 -21.40 -35.53
C ARG A 328 4.86 -22.41 -35.27
N ILE A 329 4.60 -23.35 -34.37
CA ILE A 329 5.50 -24.46 -34.07
C ILE A 329 4.93 -25.73 -34.68
N HIS A 330 5.81 -26.53 -35.29
CA HIS A 330 5.45 -27.81 -35.89
C HIS A 330 6.57 -28.82 -35.63
N ALA A 331 6.27 -29.87 -34.85
CA ALA A 331 7.27 -30.81 -34.34
C ALA A 331 8.44 -30.07 -33.64
N HIS A 332 9.67 -30.23 -34.12
CA HIS A 332 10.87 -29.57 -33.60
C HIS A 332 11.23 -28.28 -34.35
N SER A 333 10.34 -27.76 -35.19
CA SER A 333 10.63 -26.60 -36.05
C SER A 333 9.76 -25.39 -35.72
N ILE A 334 10.35 -24.21 -35.78
CA ILE A 334 9.67 -22.91 -35.68
C ILE A 334 9.49 -22.36 -37.09
N LEU A 335 8.25 -22.02 -37.45
CA LEU A 335 7.88 -21.54 -38.78
C LEU A 335 7.46 -20.07 -38.69
N PHE A 336 8.14 -19.21 -39.45
CA PHE A 336 7.80 -17.80 -39.62
C PHE A 336 7.16 -17.59 -40.98
N ASN A 337 6.05 -16.86 -41.04
CA ASN A 337 5.39 -16.52 -42.30
C ASN A 337 5.59 -15.04 -42.59
N LEU A 338 6.52 -14.72 -43.49
CA LEU A 338 6.97 -13.36 -43.73
C LEU A 338 6.55 -12.89 -45.11
N SER A 339 6.29 -11.59 -45.25
CA SER A 339 6.02 -10.96 -46.54
C SER A 339 7.29 -10.86 -47.39
N SER A 340 7.17 -10.88 -48.73
CA SER A 340 8.32 -10.75 -49.63
C SER A 340 9.09 -9.43 -49.49
N GLY A 341 8.47 -8.38 -48.95
CA GLY A 341 9.12 -7.10 -48.67
C GLY A 341 10.05 -7.11 -47.45
N SER A 342 10.01 -8.18 -46.63
CA SER A 342 10.80 -8.30 -45.40
C SER A 342 12.10 -9.09 -45.58
N LEU A 343 12.42 -9.53 -46.80
CA LEU A 343 13.57 -10.41 -47.11
C LEU A 343 14.93 -9.83 -46.66
N GLY A 344 15.12 -8.51 -46.73
CA GLY A 344 16.37 -7.86 -46.30
C GLY A 344 16.68 -7.97 -44.81
N LYS A 345 15.64 -8.02 -43.94
CA LYS A 345 15.78 -8.20 -42.49
C LYS A 345 16.01 -9.67 -42.09
N ILE A 346 15.75 -10.63 -42.99
CA ILE A 346 15.87 -12.07 -42.70
C ILE A 346 17.33 -12.50 -42.52
N ASN A 347 18.28 -11.87 -43.21
CA ASN A 347 19.70 -12.27 -43.12
C ASN A 347 20.28 -12.08 -41.71
N ALA A 348 19.99 -10.94 -41.06
CA ALA A 348 20.42 -10.70 -39.67
C ALA A 348 19.83 -11.72 -38.68
N VAL A 349 18.63 -12.23 -38.95
CA VAL A 349 17.97 -13.27 -38.16
C VAL A 349 18.54 -14.66 -38.43
N ILE A 350 18.87 -14.97 -39.68
CA ILE A 350 19.51 -16.23 -40.06
C ILE A 350 20.80 -16.41 -39.26
N ASP A 351 21.60 -15.35 -39.14
CA ASP A 351 22.87 -15.42 -38.42
C ASP A 351 22.67 -15.65 -36.92
N VAL A 352 21.64 -15.05 -36.31
CA VAL A 352 21.27 -15.32 -34.91
C VAL A 352 20.94 -16.80 -34.70
N PHE A 353 20.12 -17.41 -35.55
CA PHE A 353 19.76 -18.82 -35.40
C PHE A 353 20.88 -19.80 -35.77
N ARG A 354 21.74 -19.46 -36.74
CA ARG A 354 22.95 -20.25 -37.04
C ARG A 354 23.90 -20.27 -35.84
N ASN A 355 24.08 -19.14 -35.17
CA ASN A 355 24.90 -19.05 -33.95
C ASN A 355 24.33 -19.85 -32.76
N LEU A 356 23.03 -20.16 -32.78
CA LEU A 356 22.37 -21.07 -31.83
C LEU A 356 22.40 -22.54 -32.28
N GLY A 357 23.13 -22.86 -33.35
CA GLY A 357 23.25 -24.23 -33.89
C GLY A 357 22.01 -24.74 -34.62
N CYS A 358 21.08 -23.85 -35.02
CA CYS A 358 19.85 -24.26 -35.71
C CYS A 358 20.08 -24.40 -37.23
N LYS A 359 19.41 -25.38 -37.86
CA LYS A 359 19.36 -25.48 -39.33
C LYS A 359 18.17 -24.68 -39.86
N LEU A 360 18.36 -23.92 -40.93
CA LEU A 360 17.30 -23.11 -41.53
C LEU A 360 17.01 -23.54 -42.96
N SER A 361 15.73 -23.55 -43.33
CA SER A 361 15.27 -23.70 -44.71
C SER A 361 14.27 -22.60 -45.04
N ILE A 362 14.40 -22.00 -46.22
CA ILE A 362 13.52 -20.94 -46.69
C ILE A 362 12.70 -21.51 -47.85
N MET A 363 11.38 -21.52 -47.68
CA MET A 363 10.45 -21.97 -48.70
C MET A 363 9.75 -20.76 -49.32
N PRO A 364 10.19 -20.27 -50.49
CA PRO A 364 9.55 -19.15 -51.16
C PRO A 364 8.13 -19.51 -51.62
N ARG A 365 7.19 -18.56 -51.54
CA ARG A 365 5.84 -18.61 -52.11
C ARG A 365 5.56 -17.29 -52.85
N LYS A 366 4.52 -17.24 -53.70
CA LYS A 366 4.21 -16.10 -54.60
C LYS A 366 4.35 -14.69 -53.98
N ARG A 367 3.93 -14.46 -52.73
CA ARG A 367 3.98 -13.14 -52.05
C ARG A 367 4.55 -13.19 -50.61
N THR A 368 5.02 -14.36 -50.18
CA THR A 368 5.46 -14.62 -48.81
C THR A 368 6.59 -15.64 -48.81
N ALA A 369 7.48 -15.62 -47.84
CA ALA A 369 8.43 -16.70 -47.58
C ALA A 369 8.07 -17.39 -46.26
N VAL A 370 8.20 -18.72 -46.23
CA VAL A 370 8.17 -19.47 -44.97
C VAL A 370 9.60 -19.75 -44.56
N VAL A 371 10.03 -19.19 -43.44
CA VAL A 371 11.33 -19.52 -42.84
C VAL A 371 11.08 -20.61 -41.81
N LYS A 372 11.67 -21.79 -42.05
CA LYS A 372 11.65 -22.92 -41.14
C LYS A 372 12.98 -23.00 -40.42
N VAL A 373 12.93 -22.88 -39.09
CA VAL A 373 14.07 -23.04 -38.20
C VAL A 373 13.93 -24.39 -37.50
N ASP A 374 14.76 -25.35 -37.85
CA ASP A 374 14.87 -26.62 -37.13
C ASP A 374 15.64 -26.34 -35.83
N SER A 375 14.87 -26.18 -34.76
CA SER A 375 15.31 -25.70 -33.44
C SER A 375 15.54 -26.85 -32.48
N ASN A 376 16.43 -26.65 -31.52
CA ASN A 376 16.52 -27.54 -30.37
C ASN A 376 15.30 -27.36 -29.43
N GLU A 377 15.09 -28.33 -28.54
CA GLU A 377 13.95 -28.34 -27.61
C GLU A 377 13.98 -27.14 -26.65
N LEU A 378 15.17 -26.63 -26.29
CA LEU A 378 15.35 -25.47 -25.42
C LEU A 378 14.75 -24.21 -26.04
N LEU A 379 15.21 -23.84 -27.25
CA LEU A 379 14.76 -22.66 -28.00
C LEU A 379 13.27 -22.70 -28.31
N ARG A 380 12.75 -23.88 -28.67
CA ARG A 380 11.33 -24.10 -28.89
C ARG A 380 10.52 -23.79 -27.63
N ARG A 381 10.93 -24.35 -26.48
CA ARG A 381 10.26 -24.09 -25.20
C ARG A 381 10.33 -22.62 -24.80
N SER A 382 11.47 -21.96 -24.98
CA SER A 382 11.63 -20.54 -24.68
C SER A 382 10.68 -19.68 -25.51
N ILE A 383 10.55 -19.92 -26.82
CA ILE A 383 9.63 -19.15 -27.67
C ILE A 383 8.16 -19.39 -27.31
N ILE A 384 7.78 -20.63 -26.95
CA ILE A 384 6.42 -20.92 -26.42
C ILE A 384 6.17 -20.14 -25.12
N LEU A 385 7.17 -20.14 -24.23
CA LEU A 385 7.11 -19.45 -22.94
C LEU A 385 7.05 -17.93 -23.08
N TRP A 386 7.75 -17.34 -24.04
CA TRP A 386 7.78 -15.89 -24.19
C TRP A 386 6.61 -15.35 -25.01
N CYS A 387 6.27 -16.05 -26.11
CA CYS A 387 5.40 -15.51 -27.15
C CYS A 387 4.09 -16.28 -27.34
N GLY A 388 3.95 -17.49 -26.76
CA GLY A 388 2.83 -18.39 -26.99
C GLY A 388 2.92 -19.17 -28.32
N GLU A 389 2.15 -20.24 -28.41
CA GLU A 389 2.16 -21.17 -29.55
C GLU A 389 0.92 -21.01 -30.42
N LYS A 390 -0.27 -21.08 -29.80
CA LYS A 390 -1.56 -21.04 -30.47
C LYS A 390 -2.03 -19.59 -30.66
N PRO A 391 -2.82 -19.27 -31.71
CA PRO A 391 -3.27 -17.91 -31.97
C PRO A 391 -3.97 -17.22 -30.78
N GLU A 392 -4.65 -18.00 -29.93
CA GLU A 392 -5.42 -17.52 -28.77
C GLU A 392 -4.52 -17.19 -27.57
N ASN A 393 -3.32 -17.79 -27.48
CA ASN A 393 -2.38 -17.60 -26.37
C ASN A 393 -1.10 -16.83 -26.75
N LYS A 394 -1.06 -16.26 -27.97
CA LYS A 394 0.01 -15.36 -28.38
C LYS A 394 0.08 -14.15 -27.44
N ARG A 395 1.29 -13.68 -27.13
CA ARG A 395 1.52 -12.52 -26.25
C ARG A 395 2.83 -11.81 -26.61
N VAL A 396 2.92 -10.54 -26.21
CA VAL A 396 4.17 -9.77 -26.22
C VAL A 396 5.07 -10.31 -25.11
N PRO A 397 6.34 -10.62 -25.37
CA PRO A 397 7.29 -11.01 -24.33
C PRO A 397 7.46 -9.91 -23.27
N ILE A 398 7.54 -10.30 -22.00
CA ILE A 398 7.68 -9.37 -20.87
C ILE A 398 8.87 -8.42 -21.03
N PHE A 399 10.02 -8.93 -21.46
CA PHE A 399 11.24 -8.16 -21.67
C PHE A 399 11.14 -7.16 -22.83
N ILE A 400 10.14 -7.27 -23.71
CA ILE A 400 9.80 -6.24 -24.73
C ILE A 400 8.72 -5.30 -24.18
N LEU A 401 7.68 -5.85 -23.53
CA LEU A 401 6.57 -5.09 -22.97
C LEU A 401 7.04 -4.03 -21.98
N GLN A 402 8.08 -4.32 -21.20
CA GLN A 402 8.65 -3.43 -20.17
C GLN A 402 10.05 -2.88 -20.52
N HIS A 403 10.54 -3.05 -21.75
CA HIS A 403 11.88 -2.58 -22.13
C HIS A 403 12.02 -1.06 -22.10
N ARG A 404 13.14 -0.52 -21.61
CA ARG A 404 13.46 0.94 -21.60
C ARG A 404 13.65 1.52 -23.00
N ASP A 405 14.35 0.80 -23.86
CA ASP A 405 14.58 1.22 -25.25
C ASP A 405 13.30 1.11 -26.11
N LEU A 406 12.78 2.27 -26.51
CA LEU A 406 11.60 2.38 -27.37
C LEU A 406 11.88 1.92 -28.81
N ASN A 407 13.14 1.87 -29.26
CA ASN A 407 13.49 1.33 -30.57
C ASN A 407 13.20 -0.17 -30.65
N LEU A 408 13.46 -0.92 -29.56
CA LEU A 408 13.10 -2.34 -29.51
C LEU A 408 11.59 -2.56 -29.51
N VAL A 409 10.84 -1.74 -28.77
CA VAL A 409 9.37 -1.75 -28.78
C VAL A 409 8.84 -1.47 -30.18
N LYS A 410 9.40 -0.45 -30.84
CA LYS A 410 9.05 -0.08 -32.22
C LYS A 410 9.38 -1.21 -33.19
N ALA A 411 10.56 -1.81 -33.10
CA ALA A 411 10.99 -2.92 -33.95
C ALA A 411 10.07 -4.14 -33.80
N PHE A 412 9.66 -4.49 -32.57
CA PHE A 412 8.66 -5.54 -32.34
C PHE A 412 7.34 -5.25 -33.05
N LEU A 413 6.82 -4.02 -32.92
CA LEU A 413 5.56 -3.63 -33.59
C LEU A 413 5.71 -3.69 -35.11
N GLU A 414 6.82 -3.20 -35.68
CA GLU A 414 7.11 -3.33 -37.12
C GLU A 414 7.11 -4.80 -37.57
N GLY A 415 7.72 -5.68 -36.79
CA GLY A 415 7.73 -7.11 -37.04
C GLY A 415 6.34 -7.72 -37.01
N TYR A 416 5.52 -7.32 -36.04
CA TYR A 416 4.13 -7.73 -35.96
C TYR A 416 3.33 -7.30 -37.19
N VAL A 417 3.48 -6.04 -37.61
CA VAL A 417 2.85 -5.50 -38.82
C VAL A 417 3.27 -6.31 -40.05
N ASP A 418 4.57 -6.56 -40.21
CA ASP A 418 5.12 -7.32 -41.34
C ASP A 418 4.63 -8.77 -41.38
N GLY A 419 4.55 -9.43 -40.22
CA GLY A 419 4.03 -10.80 -40.10
C GLY A 419 2.54 -10.93 -40.41
N LYS A 420 1.75 -9.85 -40.28
CA LYS A 420 0.32 -9.81 -40.65
C LYS A 420 0.05 -9.42 -42.09
N ARG A 421 1.05 -8.99 -42.87
CA ARG A 421 0.91 -8.62 -44.29
C ARG A 421 0.67 -9.86 -45.17
N LYS A 422 -0.55 -10.40 -45.14
CA LYS A 422 -1.11 -11.31 -46.15
C LYS A 422 -2.40 -10.73 -46.69
N GLY A 423 -2.33 -9.99 -47.80
CA GLY A 423 -3.51 -9.53 -48.51
C GLY A 423 -4.32 -8.39 -47.86
N ALA A 424 -3.81 -7.71 -46.83
CA ALA A 424 -4.42 -6.46 -46.36
C ALA A 424 -4.22 -5.35 -47.40
N SER A 425 -5.29 -4.63 -47.75
CA SER A 425 -5.29 -3.57 -48.76
C SER A 425 -4.12 -2.59 -48.59
N HIS A 426 -3.43 -2.29 -49.69
CA HIS A 426 -2.17 -1.55 -49.79
C HIS A 426 -2.19 -0.07 -49.36
N ASP A 427 -3.20 0.44 -48.66
CA ASP A 427 -3.31 1.87 -48.42
C ASP A 427 -2.80 2.29 -47.02
N VAL A 428 -1.49 2.46 -46.91
CA VAL A 428 -0.79 3.00 -45.73
C VAL A 428 -1.26 4.44 -45.40
N LYS A 429 -2.00 5.12 -46.29
CA LYS A 429 -2.65 6.40 -46.01
C LYS A 429 -3.91 6.29 -45.12
N LYS A 430 -4.44 5.08 -44.83
CA LYS A 430 -5.77 4.87 -44.22
C LYS A 430 -5.83 4.30 -42.78
N SER A 431 -4.78 4.41 -41.97
CA SER A 431 -4.66 3.77 -40.64
C SER A 431 -4.62 2.24 -40.70
N PRO A 432 -3.49 1.60 -40.35
CA PRO A 432 -3.37 0.15 -40.45
C PRO A 432 -4.32 -0.57 -39.48
N VAL A 433 -4.93 -1.65 -39.99
CA VAL A 433 -5.87 -2.52 -39.27
C VAL A 433 -5.26 -3.91 -39.12
N PHE A 434 -5.31 -4.44 -37.91
CA PHE A 434 -4.75 -5.75 -37.55
C PHE A 434 -5.79 -6.59 -36.84
N THR A 435 -5.63 -7.91 -36.87
CA THR A 435 -6.51 -8.83 -36.16
C THR A 435 -5.72 -9.85 -35.34
N THR A 436 -6.24 -10.18 -34.16
CA THR A 436 -5.72 -11.24 -33.29
C THR A 436 -6.86 -12.02 -32.65
N ARG A 437 -6.60 -13.28 -32.29
CA ARG A 437 -7.51 -14.11 -31.48
C ARG A 437 -7.16 -14.06 -29.99
N SER A 438 -6.02 -13.47 -29.64
CA SER A 438 -5.58 -13.31 -28.25
C SER A 438 -6.00 -11.93 -27.70
N LYS A 439 -6.89 -11.92 -26.69
CA LYS A 439 -7.28 -10.71 -25.93
C LYS A 439 -6.06 -10.07 -25.27
N VAL A 440 -5.21 -10.92 -24.68
CA VAL A 440 -3.93 -10.57 -24.05
C VAL A 440 -3.07 -9.75 -25.00
N LEU A 441 -2.85 -10.27 -26.21
CA LEU A 441 -2.03 -9.62 -27.21
C LEU A 441 -2.64 -8.29 -27.67
N ALA A 442 -3.97 -8.21 -27.82
CA ALA A 442 -4.62 -6.98 -28.22
C ALA A 442 -4.36 -5.85 -27.21
N LEU A 443 -4.51 -6.15 -25.92
CA LEU A 443 -4.32 -5.18 -24.84
C LEU A 443 -2.84 -4.81 -24.62
N GLN A 444 -1.92 -5.77 -24.75
CA GLN A 444 -0.47 -5.51 -24.72
C GLN A 444 -0.02 -4.65 -25.92
N LEU A 445 -0.55 -4.89 -27.12
CA LEU A 445 -0.26 -4.05 -28.29
C LEU A 445 -0.81 -2.64 -28.11
N GLN A 446 -1.99 -2.47 -27.49
CA GLN A 446 -2.52 -1.16 -27.15
C GLN A 446 -1.62 -0.42 -26.15
N MET A 447 -1.12 -1.14 -25.14
CA MET A 447 -0.15 -0.59 -24.19
C MET A 447 1.15 -0.17 -24.89
N LEU A 448 1.76 -1.03 -25.72
CA LEU A 448 2.96 -0.69 -26.49
C LEU A 448 2.77 0.55 -27.39
N CYS A 449 1.62 0.65 -28.06
CA CYS A 449 1.28 1.84 -28.83
C CYS A 449 1.19 3.08 -27.94
N ALA A 450 0.55 2.98 -26.76
CA ALA A 450 0.43 4.09 -25.82
C ALA A 450 1.81 4.59 -25.34
N ARG A 451 2.75 3.68 -25.08
CA ARG A 451 4.15 4.03 -24.74
C ARG A 451 4.79 4.91 -25.81
N LEU A 452 4.63 4.52 -27.08
CA LEU A 452 5.14 5.25 -28.23
C LEU A 452 4.35 6.53 -28.58
N GLY A 453 3.34 6.90 -27.78
CA GLY A 453 2.51 8.09 -28.03
C GLY A 453 1.48 7.88 -29.15
N TYR A 454 1.07 6.64 -29.40
CA TYR A 454 0.00 6.30 -30.33
C TYR A 454 -1.20 5.69 -29.60
N PHE A 455 -2.41 5.97 -30.10
CA PHE A 455 -3.61 5.29 -29.63
C PHE A 455 -4.00 4.14 -30.57
N LEU A 456 -4.02 2.92 -30.06
CA LEU A 456 -4.52 1.74 -30.77
C LEU A 456 -5.93 1.42 -30.27
N SER A 457 -6.95 1.64 -31.09
CA SER A 457 -8.31 1.26 -30.74
C SER A 457 -8.52 -0.24 -30.94
N ILE A 458 -9.17 -0.91 -29.99
CA ILE A 458 -9.56 -2.32 -30.07
C ILE A 458 -11.09 -2.41 -30.18
N SER A 459 -11.59 -3.30 -31.03
CA SER A 459 -13.00 -3.71 -31.10
C SER A 459 -13.11 -5.22 -31.27
N SER A 460 -14.15 -5.85 -30.74
CA SER A 460 -14.46 -7.28 -30.90
C SER A 460 -15.76 -7.50 -31.68
N ASN A 461 -15.86 -8.62 -32.39
CA ASN A 461 -17.13 -9.15 -32.91
C ASN A 461 -17.60 -10.25 -31.95
N GLU A 462 -18.60 -9.98 -31.11
CA GLU A 462 -19.09 -10.92 -30.07
C GLU A 462 -20.13 -11.89 -30.63
N HIS A 463 -19.68 -13.00 -31.20
CA HIS A 463 -20.50 -14.19 -31.44
C HIS A 463 -19.67 -15.44 -31.08
N ALA A 464 -19.89 -16.02 -29.88
CA ALA A 464 -19.46 -17.33 -29.33
C ALA A 464 -18.04 -17.89 -29.64
N ASP A 465 -17.33 -18.39 -28.61
CA ASP A 465 -16.10 -19.24 -28.59
C ASP A 465 -14.90 -18.94 -29.53
N ASN A 466 -14.98 -17.91 -30.38
CA ASN A 466 -13.99 -17.64 -31.44
C ASN A 466 -13.80 -16.14 -31.73
N SER A 467 -13.79 -15.32 -30.66
CA SER A 467 -13.68 -13.86 -30.74
C SER A 467 -12.42 -13.40 -31.49
N VAL A 468 -12.61 -12.49 -32.47
CA VAL A 468 -11.53 -11.82 -33.20
C VAL A 468 -11.45 -10.36 -32.75
N TYR A 469 -10.30 -9.95 -32.23
CA TYR A 469 -10.01 -8.57 -31.84
C TYR A 469 -9.44 -7.81 -33.04
N ILE A 470 -10.15 -6.78 -33.47
CA ILE A 470 -9.78 -5.87 -34.55
C ILE A 470 -9.12 -4.65 -33.92
N MET A 471 -7.85 -4.43 -34.26
CA MET A 471 -7.05 -3.32 -33.76
C MET A 471 -6.82 -2.30 -34.88
N ARG A 472 -7.10 -1.03 -34.63
CA ARG A 472 -6.89 0.07 -35.59
C ARG A 472 -6.03 1.15 -34.98
N LEU A 473 -4.92 1.48 -35.63
CA LEU A 473 -4.05 2.56 -35.19
C LEU A 473 -4.70 3.92 -35.52
N ARG A 474 -5.01 4.71 -34.50
CA ARG A 474 -5.70 6.00 -34.68
C ARG A 474 -4.69 7.13 -34.76
N ARG A 475 -4.88 8.03 -35.72
CA ARG A 475 -4.06 9.24 -35.84
C ARG A 475 -4.55 10.29 -34.85
N ASN A 476 -3.61 10.85 -34.10
CA ASN A 476 -3.86 12.05 -33.31
C ASN A 476 -3.97 13.23 -34.30
N SER A 477 -5.18 13.76 -34.46
CA SER A 477 -5.46 14.95 -35.27
C SER A 477 -6.19 15.94 -34.36
N GLY A 478 -6.20 17.23 -34.67
CA GLY A 478 -6.91 18.23 -33.84
C GLY A 478 -8.42 17.98 -33.66
N ARG A 479 -8.99 17.00 -34.37
CA ARG A 479 -10.38 16.53 -34.27
C ARG A 479 -10.51 15.11 -33.70
N ALA A 480 -9.44 14.52 -33.18
CA ALA A 480 -9.46 13.18 -32.59
C ALA A 480 -10.29 13.17 -31.30
N ARG A 481 -11.08 12.09 -31.12
CA ARG A 481 -11.94 11.93 -29.93
C ARG A 481 -11.14 11.63 -28.66
N PHE A 482 -9.96 11.05 -28.79
CA PHE A 482 -9.02 10.79 -27.68
C PHE A 482 -7.95 11.88 -27.65
N LYS A 483 -7.31 12.05 -26.50
CA LYS A 483 -6.22 13.01 -26.30
C LYS A 483 -5.00 12.33 -25.73
N ILE A 484 -3.83 12.64 -26.26
CA ILE A 484 -2.55 12.06 -25.82
C ILE A 484 -1.78 13.14 -25.07
N TYR A 485 -1.39 12.83 -23.83
CA TYR A 485 -0.55 13.65 -22.97
C TYR A 485 0.76 12.92 -22.69
N GLY A 486 1.69 13.59 -22.00
CA GLY A 486 2.99 13.01 -21.60
C GLY A 486 2.83 11.67 -20.88
N GLU A 487 1.96 11.62 -19.88
CA GLU A 487 1.86 10.47 -18.97
C GLU A 487 0.66 9.54 -19.26
N CYS A 488 -0.29 9.98 -20.08
CA CYS A 488 -1.53 9.22 -20.29
C CYS A 488 -2.20 9.51 -21.63
N ILE A 489 -3.15 8.63 -21.99
CA ILE A 489 -4.10 8.84 -23.07
C ILE A 489 -5.50 8.92 -22.45
N LEU A 490 -6.19 10.02 -22.71
CA LEU A 490 -7.58 10.22 -22.31
C LEU A 490 -8.51 9.77 -23.42
N VAL A 491 -9.45 8.90 -23.08
CA VAL A 491 -10.39 8.30 -24.03
C VAL A 491 -11.83 8.56 -23.57
N PRO A 492 -12.70 9.14 -24.40
CA PRO A 492 -14.05 9.47 -23.99
C PRO A 492 -14.89 8.21 -23.81
N ILE A 493 -15.76 8.22 -22.80
CA ILE A 493 -16.78 7.20 -22.60
C ILE A 493 -17.88 7.40 -23.66
N GLU A 494 -18.16 6.34 -24.42
CA GLU A 494 -19.18 6.35 -25.49
C GLU A 494 -20.53 5.86 -24.98
N GLU A 495 -20.52 4.88 -24.08
CA GLU A 495 -21.71 4.16 -23.66
C GLU A 495 -21.49 3.62 -22.24
N ILE A 496 -22.55 3.69 -21.44
CA ILE A 496 -22.58 3.17 -20.08
C ILE A 496 -23.86 2.35 -19.97
N GLU A 497 -23.71 1.05 -19.69
CA GLU A 497 -24.82 0.14 -19.51
C GLU A 497 -24.84 -0.34 -18.06
N SER A 498 -26.01 -0.32 -17.43
CA SER A 498 -26.21 -0.97 -16.13
C SER A 498 -26.75 -2.38 -16.37
N LEU A 499 -25.92 -3.39 -16.16
CA LEU A 499 -26.25 -4.81 -16.35
C LEU A 499 -26.55 -5.47 -15.01
N THR A 500 -27.53 -6.37 -14.95
CA THR A 500 -27.66 -7.27 -13.80
C THR A 500 -26.56 -8.33 -13.85
N TYR A 501 -25.83 -8.49 -12.76
CA TYR A 501 -24.79 -9.51 -12.64
C TYR A 501 -24.85 -10.17 -11.28
N SER A 502 -24.72 -11.49 -11.29
CA SER A 502 -24.60 -12.36 -10.12
C SER A 502 -23.35 -13.20 -10.30
N GLY A 503 -22.35 -13.02 -9.44
CA GLY A 503 -21.08 -13.74 -9.52
C GLY A 503 -19.97 -13.07 -8.70
N THR A 504 -18.77 -13.61 -8.73
CA THR A 504 -17.65 -13.06 -7.97
C THR A 504 -17.14 -11.77 -8.60
N VAL A 505 -16.85 -10.77 -7.76
CA VAL A 505 -16.11 -9.55 -8.10
C VAL A 505 -14.83 -9.53 -7.29
N TYR A 506 -13.81 -8.86 -7.79
CA TYR A 506 -12.45 -8.91 -7.30
C TYR A 506 -11.93 -7.48 -7.06
N ASN A 507 -10.98 -7.31 -6.17
CA ASN A 507 -10.21 -6.07 -6.07
C ASN A 507 -8.75 -6.41 -5.83
N LEU A 508 -7.85 -5.46 -6.03
CA LEU A 508 -6.43 -5.61 -5.75
C LEU A 508 -5.97 -4.42 -4.93
N GLU A 509 -5.02 -4.65 -4.03
CA GLU A 509 -4.27 -3.62 -3.33
C GLU A 509 -2.89 -3.57 -3.93
N THR A 510 -2.47 -2.40 -4.37
CA THR A 510 -1.14 -2.14 -4.91
C THR A 510 -0.42 -1.10 -4.07
N ALA A 511 0.89 -0.94 -4.24
CA ALA A 511 1.68 0.01 -3.47
C ALA A 511 1.20 1.47 -3.57
N ASP A 512 0.74 1.89 -4.75
CA ASP A 512 0.13 3.21 -4.98
C ASP A 512 -1.41 3.17 -4.98
N LYS A 513 -1.96 1.99 -4.67
CA LYS A 513 -3.41 1.71 -4.53
C LYS A 513 -4.20 1.89 -5.82
N THR A 514 -3.48 1.96 -6.95
CA THR A 514 -4.04 1.95 -8.29
C THR A 514 -3.65 0.71 -9.06
N TYR A 515 -4.56 0.21 -9.89
CA TYR A 515 -4.28 -0.81 -10.89
C TYR A 515 -5.12 -0.57 -12.13
N THR A 516 -4.78 -1.22 -13.24
CA THR A 516 -5.50 -1.09 -14.50
C THR A 516 -6.31 -2.33 -14.82
N VAL A 517 -7.59 -2.14 -15.14
CA VAL A 517 -8.49 -3.17 -15.66
C VAL A 517 -8.81 -2.84 -17.10
N SER A 518 -8.47 -3.75 -18.03
CA SER A 518 -8.51 -3.48 -19.48
C SER A 518 -7.89 -2.12 -19.85
N ASN A 519 -6.73 -1.83 -19.23
CA ASN A 519 -5.93 -0.61 -19.38
C ASN A 519 -6.54 0.70 -18.80
N ILE A 520 -7.60 0.63 -17.98
CA ILE A 520 -8.23 1.76 -17.26
C ILE A 520 -7.95 1.70 -15.74
N VAL A 521 -7.65 2.82 -15.07
CA VAL A 521 -7.12 2.91 -13.66
C VAL A 521 -8.21 2.97 -12.52
N VAL A 522 -8.04 2.27 -11.34
CA VAL A 522 -9.06 2.07 -10.22
C VAL A 522 -8.58 1.95 -8.68
N HIS A 523 -9.41 1.77 -7.55
CA HIS A 523 -9.09 1.93 -6.01
C HIS A 523 -9.83 1.09 -4.80
N ASN A 524 -9.42 1.05 -3.44
CA ASN A 524 -9.96 0.38 -2.13
C ASN A 524 -10.15 1.17 -0.71
N CYS A 525 -10.57 0.58 0.50
CA CYS A 525 -11.37 1.26 1.63
C CYS A 525 -11.65 0.70 3.19
N GLN A 526 -11.65 1.47 4.40
CA GLN A 526 -12.18 1.31 5.90
C GLN A 526 -12.76 2.59 6.77
N MET A 527 -13.53 2.47 7.91
CA MET A 527 -14.43 3.53 8.58
C MET A 527 -14.03 4.35 9.86
N PRO A 528 -13.62 3.77 11.02
CA PRO A 528 -13.47 4.53 12.30
C PRO A 528 -12.40 5.63 12.30
N THR A 529 -11.39 5.50 11.44
CA THR A 529 -10.34 6.52 11.27
C THR A 529 -10.89 7.84 10.72
N LEU A 530 -11.98 7.77 9.94
CA LEU A 530 -12.65 8.94 9.38
C LEU A 530 -13.34 9.78 10.47
N TRP A 531 -13.84 9.14 11.52
CA TRP A 531 -14.50 9.81 12.64
C TRP A 531 -13.60 10.83 13.33
N PHE A 532 -12.32 10.52 13.55
CA PHE A 532 -11.38 11.47 14.16
C PHE A 532 -11.15 12.70 13.29
N VAL A 533 -11.08 12.51 11.97
CA VAL A 533 -10.95 13.62 11.02
C VAL A 533 -12.22 14.50 11.05
N TYR A 534 -13.41 13.88 11.07
CA TYR A 534 -14.68 14.59 11.22
C TYR A 534 -14.74 15.42 12.51
N GLN A 535 -14.41 14.82 13.66
CA GLN A 535 -14.46 15.51 14.96
C GLN A 535 -13.54 16.74 14.99
N ARG A 536 -12.31 16.61 14.49
CA ARG A 536 -11.40 17.76 14.40
C ARG A 536 -11.93 18.83 13.47
N GLU A 537 -12.51 18.46 12.33
CA GLU A 537 -13.07 19.47 11.41
C GLU A 537 -14.26 20.19 12.05
N LYS A 538 -15.11 19.48 12.80
CA LYS A 538 -16.20 20.08 13.57
C LYS A 538 -15.69 21.05 14.64
N GLU A 539 -14.70 20.65 15.43
CA GLU A 539 -14.05 21.53 16.43
C GLU A 539 -13.54 22.83 15.80
N ILE A 540 -12.97 22.75 14.59
CA ILE A 540 -12.45 23.92 13.87
C ILE A 540 -13.58 24.84 13.40
N ARG A 541 -14.68 24.27 12.87
CA ARG A 541 -15.82 25.04 12.35
C ARG A 541 -16.64 25.70 13.45
N ASP A 542 -16.82 25.02 14.59
CA ASP A 542 -17.59 25.51 15.74
C ASP A 542 -16.79 26.51 16.59
N PHE A 543 -15.48 26.61 16.39
CA PHE A 543 -14.61 27.50 17.16
C PHE A 543 -14.90 28.98 16.87
N LYS A 544 -15.23 29.73 17.92
CA LYS A 544 -15.41 31.19 17.85
C LYS A 544 -14.15 31.88 18.41
N PRO A 545 -13.35 32.57 17.58
CA PRO A 545 -12.18 33.29 18.06
C PRO A 545 -12.55 34.39 19.06
N GLU A 546 -11.95 34.33 20.25
CA GLU A 546 -12.05 35.38 21.25
C GLU A 546 -10.86 36.33 21.10
N LYS A 547 -11.14 37.63 21.13
CA LYS A 547 -10.10 38.65 21.21
C LYS A 547 -9.51 38.65 22.61
N TYR A 548 -8.19 38.80 22.67
CA TYR A 548 -7.50 39.12 23.91
C TYR A 548 -6.32 40.03 23.59
N TYR A 549 -5.91 40.78 24.59
CA TYR A 549 -4.85 41.75 24.51
C TYR A 549 -3.72 41.32 25.45
N THR A 550 -2.49 41.56 25.03
CA THR A 550 -1.34 41.47 25.94
C THR A 550 -0.56 42.76 25.87
N VAL A 551 -0.20 43.29 27.03
CA VAL A 551 0.85 44.32 27.10
C VAL A 551 2.17 43.57 27.12
N THR A 552 3.09 43.93 26.23
CA THR A 552 4.39 43.29 26.12
C THR A 552 5.50 44.31 26.29
N ALA A 553 6.58 43.89 26.95
CA ALA A 553 7.74 44.75 27.21
C ALA A 553 9.02 44.00 26.82
N LEU A 554 9.86 44.60 25.99
CA LEU A 554 11.20 44.11 25.72
C LEU A 554 12.14 44.72 26.75
N LEU A 555 12.70 43.88 27.62
CA LEU A 555 13.58 44.29 28.72
C LEU A 555 15.02 43.84 28.47
N ASN A 556 15.99 44.61 28.94
CA ASN A 556 17.42 44.31 28.84
C ASN A 556 17.95 43.73 30.15
N LEU A 557 18.15 42.41 30.19
CA LEU A 557 18.72 41.69 31.32
C LEU A 557 20.22 41.50 31.06
N HIS A 558 21.05 42.45 31.52
CA HIS A 558 22.51 42.36 31.38
C HIS A 558 23.01 42.09 29.95
N GLY A 559 22.39 42.72 28.94
CA GLY A 559 22.70 42.54 27.52
C GLY A 559 21.77 41.56 26.80
N ILE A 560 20.98 40.77 27.52
CA ILE A 560 20.04 39.79 26.96
C ILE A 560 18.65 40.42 26.84
N LYS A 561 18.11 40.50 25.62
CA LYS A 561 16.80 41.07 25.35
C LYS A 561 15.71 40.02 25.49
N ILE A 562 14.82 40.18 26.47
CA ILE A 562 13.73 39.24 26.74
C ILE A 562 12.38 39.95 26.63
N LYS A 563 11.43 39.31 25.95
CA LYS A 563 10.05 39.79 25.86
C LYS A 563 9.24 39.26 27.04
N PHE A 564 8.66 40.18 27.79
CA PHE A 564 7.70 39.94 28.86
C PHE A 564 6.30 40.21 28.36
N SER A 565 5.32 39.53 28.93
CA SER A 565 3.90 39.78 28.66
C SER A 565 3.09 39.76 29.95
N THR A 566 2.00 40.52 29.97
CA THR A 566 0.92 40.28 30.93
C THR A 566 0.25 38.93 30.66
N GLU A 567 -0.54 38.45 31.61
CA GLU A 567 -1.56 37.46 31.31
C GLU A 567 -2.54 38.00 30.24
N PRO A 568 -3.23 37.13 29.48
CA PRO A 568 -4.24 37.55 28.51
C PRO A 568 -5.35 38.41 29.14
N ILE A 569 -5.58 39.61 28.58
CA ILE A 569 -6.60 40.57 29.04
C ILE A 569 -7.76 40.56 28.04
N LYS A 570 -8.99 40.32 28.49
CA LYS A 570 -10.16 40.31 27.59
C LYS A 570 -10.67 41.71 27.25
N ASP A 571 -10.62 42.64 28.20
CA ASP A 571 -11.14 44.00 28.02
C ASP A 571 -10.09 44.94 27.40
N ALA A 572 -10.47 45.60 26.29
CA ALA A 572 -9.58 46.49 25.55
C ALA A 572 -9.25 47.78 26.33
N ARG A 573 -10.19 48.30 27.13
CA ARG A 573 -9.96 49.53 27.91
C ARG A 573 -9.01 49.26 29.07
N GLU A 574 -9.15 48.11 29.72
CA GLU A 574 -8.23 47.66 30.75
C GLU A 574 -6.83 47.43 30.18
N ALA A 575 -6.72 46.78 29.03
CA ALA A 575 -5.43 46.58 28.35
C ALA A 575 -4.77 47.91 27.96
N GLN A 576 -5.55 48.88 27.48
CA GLN A 576 -5.05 50.23 27.18
C GLN A 576 -4.60 50.96 28.45
N ARG A 577 -5.32 50.80 29.57
CA ARG A 577 -4.92 51.34 30.87
C ARG A 577 -3.56 50.78 31.31
N TYR A 578 -3.37 49.46 31.22
CA TYR A 578 -2.08 48.83 31.54
C TYR A 578 -0.97 49.26 30.59
N TYR A 579 -1.24 49.42 29.30
CA TYR A 579 -0.24 49.94 28.35
C TYR A 579 0.21 51.35 28.72
N ASN A 580 -0.73 52.25 29.05
CA ASN A 580 -0.41 53.63 29.43
C ASN A 580 0.41 53.71 30.72
N LEU A 581 0.13 52.86 31.70
CA LEU A 581 0.92 52.74 32.93
C LEU A 581 2.34 52.20 32.64
N ALA A 582 2.45 51.16 31.82
CA ALA A 582 3.70 50.49 31.55
C ALA A 582 4.66 51.32 30.66
N ARG A 583 4.14 52.07 29.68
CA ARG A 583 4.96 52.82 28.70
C ARG A 583 5.76 53.98 29.31
N GLU A 584 5.31 54.51 30.46
CA GLU A 584 5.93 55.67 31.12
C GLU A 584 7.10 55.26 32.04
N ALA A 585 7.21 53.97 32.36
CA ALA A 585 8.25 53.46 33.24
C ALA A 585 9.56 53.17 32.48
N ALA A 586 10.66 53.79 32.92
CA ALA A 586 12.00 53.53 32.39
C ALA A 586 12.60 52.19 32.86
N TYR A 587 12.12 51.68 34.00
CA TYR A 587 12.61 50.45 34.63
C TYR A 587 11.44 49.55 35.05
N ALA A 588 11.61 48.24 34.87
CA ALA A 588 10.79 47.22 35.51
C ALA A 588 11.46 46.76 36.80
N ILE A 589 10.69 46.50 37.85
CA ILE A 589 11.19 46.02 39.15
C ILE A 589 10.93 44.52 39.26
N VAL A 590 11.96 43.72 39.56
CA VAL A 590 11.80 42.29 39.77
C VAL A 590 10.93 42.02 40.99
N THR A 591 9.84 41.28 40.80
CA THR A 591 8.92 40.88 41.87
C THR A 591 9.08 39.41 42.26
N GLY A 592 9.64 38.57 41.39
CA GLY A 592 9.97 37.20 41.72
C GLY A 592 10.79 36.50 40.64
N PHE A 593 11.73 35.67 41.06
CA PHE A 593 12.55 34.83 40.19
C PHE A 593 12.56 33.41 40.74
N GLN A 594 12.26 32.43 39.88
CA GLN A 594 12.17 31.02 40.25
C GLN A 594 12.92 30.17 39.24
N LEU A 595 13.73 29.26 39.75
CA LEU A 595 14.38 28.21 38.98
C LEU A 595 13.76 26.86 39.33
N ARG A 596 13.55 26.03 38.30
CA ARG A 596 13.09 24.66 38.48
C ARG A 596 13.82 23.76 37.50
N ASP A 597 14.46 22.73 38.03
CA ASP A 597 15.05 21.67 37.21
C ASP A 597 14.00 20.64 36.84
N GLU A 598 14.04 20.24 35.58
CA GLU A 598 13.22 19.20 35.00
C GLU A 598 14.16 18.15 34.40
N ILE A 599 14.05 16.93 34.92
CA ILE A 599 14.74 15.77 34.35
C ILE A 599 13.90 15.30 33.17
N ILE A 600 14.48 15.40 31.96
CA ILE A 600 13.93 14.78 30.77
C ILE A 600 14.57 13.42 30.65
N HIS A 601 13.80 12.40 31.04
CA HIS A 601 14.28 11.04 30.96
C HIS A 601 14.56 10.61 29.51
N LYS A 602 15.60 9.80 29.33
CA LYS A 602 15.93 9.18 28.05
C LYS A 602 14.78 8.34 27.48
N PRO A 603 14.69 8.19 26.15
CA PRO A 603 13.54 7.56 25.50
C PRO A 603 13.38 6.11 25.95
N LEU A 604 12.14 5.63 25.97
CA LEU A 604 11.85 4.20 26.13
C LEU A 604 12.30 3.40 24.90
N PRO A 605 12.50 2.07 25.03
CA PRO A 605 12.72 1.17 23.91
C PRO A 605 11.65 1.35 22.84
N THR A 606 12.03 1.13 21.59
CA THR A 606 11.17 1.41 20.43
C THR A 606 10.10 0.33 20.31
N ASP A 607 8.82 0.70 20.42
CA ASP A 607 7.69 -0.11 19.97
C ASP A 607 7.20 0.36 18.59
N THR A 608 6.23 -0.37 18.01
CA THR A 608 5.67 -0.07 16.68
C THR A 608 5.06 1.31 16.61
N ASP A 609 4.21 1.66 17.58
CA ASP A 609 3.47 2.93 17.58
C ASP A 609 4.42 4.12 17.69
N THR A 610 5.41 4.03 18.59
CA THR A 610 6.48 5.03 18.75
C THR A 610 7.26 5.21 17.45
N MET A 611 7.65 4.11 16.80
CA MET A 611 8.37 4.16 15.52
C MET A 611 7.54 4.90 14.46
N LEU A 612 6.27 4.50 14.27
CA LEU A 612 5.42 5.07 13.23
C LEU A 612 5.10 6.55 13.48
N GLN A 613 4.74 6.91 14.71
CA GLN A 613 4.41 8.29 15.09
C GLN A 613 5.61 9.24 14.91
N GLU A 614 6.76 8.88 15.47
CA GLU A 614 7.94 9.74 15.43
C GLU A 614 8.54 9.82 14.01
N LEU A 615 8.67 8.69 13.31
CA LEU A 615 9.21 8.71 11.94
C LEU A 615 8.27 9.42 10.97
N SER A 616 6.94 9.29 11.09
CA SER A 616 6.03 10.06 10.25
C SER A 616 6.17 11.56 10.48
N LYS A 617 6.35 11.98 11.75
CA LYS A 617 6.57 13.39 12.11
C LYS A 617 7.91 13.93 11.59
N ILE A 618 8.98 13.15 11.72
CA ILE A 618 10.35 13.50 11.31
C ILE A 618 10.48 13.54 9.78
N THR A 619 10.01 12.49 9.10
CA THR A 619 10.27 12.27 7.66
C THR A 619 9.16 12.82 6.77
N GLY A 620 7.93 12.91 7.27
CA GLY A 620 6.73 13.20 6.48
C GLY A 620 6.18 12.00 5.72
N LEU A 621 6.82 10.82 5.82
CA LEU A 621 6.35 9.58 5.20
C LEU A 621 5.09 9.06 5.88
N SER A 622 4.28 8.33 5.12
CA SER A 622 3.12 7.61 5.66
C SER A 622 3.54 6.44 6.53
N ALA A 623 2.71 6.09 7.50
CA ALA A 623 2.92 4.96 8.40
C ALA A 623 3.07 3.64 7.65
N ALA A 624 2.22 3.37 6.65
CA ALA A 624 2.32 2.18 5.79
C ALA A 624 3.70 2.06 5.10
N LYS A 625 4.20 3.17 4.55
CA LYS A 625 5.55 3.22 3.94
C LYS A 625 6.65 2.95 4.96
N ILE A 626 6.57 3.53 6.16
CA ILE A 626 7.54 3.30 7.24
C ILE A 626 7.54 1.82 7.67
N MET A 627 6.35 1.23 7.88
CA MET A 627 6.21 -0.18 8.22
C MET A 627 6.81 -1.09 7.14
N SER A 628 6.53 -0.82 5.86
CA SER A 628 7.08 -1.59 4.74
C SER A 628 8.63 -1.53 4.70
N LEU A 629 9.23 -0.36 4.97
CA LEU A 629 10.68 -0.23 5.07
C LEU A 629 11.25 -1.01 6.26
N ALA A 630 10.57 -0.99 7.40
CA ALA A 630 10.96 -1.73 8.60
C ALA A 630 10.86 -3.25 8.39
N GLU A 631 9.79 -3.75 7.78
CA GLU A 631 9.65 -5.17 7.43
C GLU A 631 10.73 -5.64 6.47
N ALA A 632 11.11 -4.80 5.51
CA ALA A 632 12.22 -5.10 4.62
C ALA A 632 13.56 -5.15 5.37
N LEU A 633 13.82 -4.23 6.30
CA LEU A 633 15.00 -4.27 7.16
C LEU A 633 15.03 -5.53 8.05
N TYR A 634 13.89 -5.95 8.59
CA TYR A 634 13.77 -7.19 9.37
C TYR A 634 14.02 -8.43 8.51
N GLY A 635 13.40 -8.51 7.34
CA GLY A 635 13.58 -9.64 6.42
C GLY A 635 15.00 -9.79 5.89
N ASP A 636 15.75 -8.69 5.84
CA ASP A 636 17.17 -8.63 5.48
C ASP A 636 18.10 -8.79 6.72
N GLY A 637 17.56 -8.89 7.94
CA GLY A 637 18.29 -9.15 9.18
C GLY A 637 18.96 -7.94 9.85
N TYR A 638 18.55 -6.71 9.51
CA TYR A 638 19.13 -5.47 10.04
C TYR A 638 18.47 -4.96 11.33
N ILE A 639 17.21 -5.33 11.59
CA ILE A 639 16.48 -5.01 12.83
C ILE A 639 15.72 -6.23 13.35
N SER A 640 15.32 -6.19 14.62
CA SER A 640 14.33 -7.12 15.18
C SER A 640 12.93 -6.91 14.59
N TYR A 641 12.02 -7.84 14.86
CA TYR A 641 10.66 -7.82 14.31
C TYR A 641 9.95 -6.47 14.57
N PRO A 642 9.45 -5.77 13.53
CA PRO A 642 9.00 -4.39 13.66
C PRO A 642 7.53 -4.25 14.07
N ARG A 643 6.83 -5.36 14.34
CA ARG A 643 5.44 -5.42 14.79
C ARG A 643 5.39 -5.93 16.23
N THR A 644 5.74 -5.05 17.16
CA THR A 644 5.72 -5.31 18.61
C THR A 644 5.12 -4.14 19.39
N GLU A 645 4.42 -4.45 20.48
CA GLU A 645 3.97 -3.46 21.48
C GLU A 645 4.93 -3.36 22.67
N THR A 646 6.00 -4.18 22.69
CA THR A 646 6.95 -4.27 23.80
C THR A 646 7.86 -3.06 23.83
N ASN A 647 7.89 -2.38 24.99
CA ASN A 647 8.79 -1.26 25.26
C ASN A 647 9.64 -1.48 26.52
N MET A 648 10.00 -2.73 26.79
CA MET A 648 10.95 -3.12 27.83
C MET A 648 11.90 -4.19 27.30
N TRP A 649 13.15 -4.20 27.74
CA TRP A 649 14.14 -5.18 27.32
C TRP A 649 13.87 -6.53 28.00
N LEU A 650 13.86 -7.59 27.19
CA LEU A 650 13.64 -8.96 27.66
C LEU A 650 14.95 -9.76 27.59
N THR A 651 15.24 -10.34 26.43
CA THR A 651 16.35 -11.29 26.21
C THR A 651 17.50 -10.71 25.37
N VAL A 652 17.58 -9.39 25.24
CA VAL A 652 18.55 -8.73 24.33
C VAL A 652 19.94 -8.67 24.96
N ASP A 653 20.94 -9.24 24.27
CA ASP A 653 22.35 -9.06 24.65
C ASP A 653 22.86 -7.69 24.21
N HIS A 654 22.75 -6.71 25.13
CA HIS A 654 23.22 -5.36 24.89
C HIS A 654 24.71 -5.27 24.55
N LYS A 655 25.55 -6.17 25.07
CA LYS A 655 27.00 -6.14 24.79
C LYS A 655 27.25 -6.51 23.33
N ALA A 656 26.57 -7.52 22.81
CA ALA A 656 26.67 -7.91 21.41
C ALA A 656 26.21 -6.80 20.46
N VAL A 657 25.08 -6.15 20.75
CA VAL A 657 24.56 -5.05 19.93
C VAL A 657 25.48 -3.83 19.97
N LEU A 658 26.00 -3.46 21.14
CA LEU A 658 26.96 -2.35 21.27
C LEU A 658 28.29 -2.65 20.56
N SER A 659 28.77 -3.89 20.63
CA SER A 659 29.96 -4.32 19.90
C SER A 659 29.76 -4.18 18.38
N MET A 660 28.61 -4.62 17.86
CA MET A 660 28.26 -4.44 16.45
C MET A 660 28.23 -2.94 16.06
N LEU A 661 27.56 -2.09 16.85
CA LEU A 661 27.46 -0.66 16.57
C LEU A 661 28.80 0.09 16.69
N SER A 662 29.76 -0.43 17.46
CA SER A 662 31.11 0.14 17.62
C SER A 662 31.93 0.07 16.33
N SER A 663 31.50 -0.74 15.34
CA SER A 663 32.12 -0.82 14.01
C SER A 663 31.47 0.13 12.97
N THR A 664 30.57 1.02 13.40
CA THR A 664 29.76 1.88 12.52
C THR A 664 30.04 3.37 12.76
N PRO A 665 29.52 4.30 11.93
CA PRO A 665 29.61 5.74 12.20
C PRO A 665 29.00 6.20 13.54
N LEU A 666 28.22 5.33 14.21
CA LEU A 666 27.64 5.59 15.53
C LEU A 666 28.60 5.27 16.70
N ALA A 667 29.78 4.69 16.44
CA ALA A 667 30.76 4.31 17.46
C ALA A 667 31.15 5.45 18.40
N LYS A 668 31.18 6.69 17.89
CA LYS A 668 31.45 7.91 18.66
C LYS A 668 30.50 8.15 19.84
N TYR A 669 29.32 7.54 19.82
CA TYR A 669 28.33 7.65 20.89
C TYR A 669 28.46 6.56 21.98
N ILE A 670 29.39 5.61 21.82
CA ILE A 670 29.61 4.45 22.70
C ILE A 670 30.84 4.69 23.58
N GLN A 671 31.08 5.93 23.99
CA GLN A 671 32.20 6.31 24.86
C GLN A 671 31.89 6.01 26.33
N VAL A 672 31.77 4.71 26.64
CA VAL A 672 31.85 4.04 27.95
C VAL A 672 31.10 4.69 29.13
N PRO A 673 29.77 4.59 29.13
CA PRO A 673 29.05 4.12 30.31
C PRO A 673 28.66 2.64 30.12
N SER A 674 28.71 1.86 31.20
CA SER A 674 28.06 0.55 31.24
C SER A 674 26.61 0.68 30.78
N PRO A 675 26.06 -0.28 30.01
CA PRO A 675 24.67 -0.23 29.57
C PRO A 675 23.76 -0.07 30.79
N SER A 676 22.95 0.98 30.77
CA SER A 676 21.99 1.32 31.83
C SER A 676 20.63 1.48 31.17
N PRO A 677 20.04 0.44 30.58
CA PRO A 677 18.77 0.58 29.87
C PRO A 677 17.65 1.11 30.76
N ARG A 678 16.68 1.80 30.16
CA ARG A 678 15.44 2.22 30.83
C ARG A 678 14.27 1.48 30.23
N ASP A 679 13.54 0.74 31.04
CA ASP A 679 12.36 0.00 30.60
C ASP A 679 11.07 0.80 30.73
N GLY A 680 10.13 0.49 29.85
CA GLY A 680 8.73 0.90 29.95
C GLY A 680 7.93 -0.11 30.78
N LYS A 681 6.67 -0.32 30.38
CA LYS A 681 5.72 -1.21 31.06
C LYS A 681 4.99 -2.17 30.12
N LYS A 682 5.08 -1.97 28.81
CA LYS A 682 4.37 -2.78 27.81
C LYS A 682 5.23 -3.98 27.42
N ASN A 683 4.60 -5.15 27.38
CA ASN A 683 5.18 -6.42 26.95
C ASN A 683 4.09 -7.22 26.24
N ASP A 684 4.32 -7.55 24.96
CA ASP A 684 3.42 -8.38 24.15
C ASP A 684 3.60 -9.89 24.41
N GLY A 685 4.55 -10.27 25.28
CA GLY A 685 4.84 -11.66 25.63
C GLY A 685 5.50 -12.46 24.51
N ALA A 686 5.92 -11.80 23.42
CA ALA A 686 6.34 -12.42 22.18
C ALA A 686 7.69 -11.91 21.69
N HIS A 687 7.82 -10.60 21.60
CA HIS A 687 8.90 -9.91 20.94
C HIS A 687 9.64 -8.98 21.91
N PRO A 688 10.97 -8.85 21.79
CA PRO A 688 11.68 -7.71 22.35
C PRO A 688 11.28 -6.43 21.60
N PRO A 689 11.65 -5.24 22.12
CA PRO A 689 11.49 -3.98 21.40
C PRO A 689 12.20 -3.99 20.03
N ILE A 690 11.92 -3.00 19.20
CA ILE A 690 12.59 -2.81 17.91
C ILE A 690 14.01 -2.29 18.15
N TYR A 691 15.03 -3.07 17.77
CA TYR A 691 16.45 -2.73 17.96
C TYR A 691 17.31 -3.17 16.75
N PRO A 692 18.52 -2.59 16.56
CA PRO A 692 19.36 -2.96 15.42
C PRO A 692 20.06 -4.30 15.66
N THR A 693 19.97 -5.20 14.70
CA THR A 693 20.62 -6.53 14.76
C THR A 693 21.87 -6.61 13.89
N ALA A 694 22.01 -5.74 12.89
CA ALA A 694 23.20 -5.57 12.07
C ALA A 694 23.33 -4.13 11.55
N TYR A 695 24.52 -3.77 11.04
CA TYR A 695 24.77 -2.46 10.44
C TYR A 695 24.20 -2.38 9.02
N TYR A 696 23.40 -1.35 8.74
CA TYR A 696 22.92 -1.06 7.39
C TYR A 696 23.80 0.05 6.74
N PRO A 697 24.62 -0.27 5.73
CA PRO A 697 25.68 0.64 5.25
C PRO A 697 25.22 1.68 4.22
N ASN A 698 24.04 1.54 3.63
CA ASN A 698 23.62 2.38 2.50
C ASN A 698 22.90 3.65 2.94
N SER A 699 23.65 4.70 3.28
CA SER A 699 23.09 5.99 3.75
C SER A 699 22.22 6.74 2.73
N SER A 700 22.30 6.39 1.45
CA SER A 700 21.47 6.98 0.38
C SER A 700 20.07 6.38 0.29
N ASP A 701 19.86 5.18 0.85
CA ASP A 701 18.58 4.48 0.85
C ASP A 701 17.64 5.06 1.92
N GLU A 702 16.35 5.17 1.60
CA GLU A 702 15.31 5.56 2.53
C GLU A 702 15.24 4.63 3.76
N LYS A 703 15.56 3.34 3.59
CA LYS A 703 15.72 2.35 4.68
C LYS A 703 16.73 2.81 5.74
N TYR A 704 17.80 3.50 5.34
CA TYR A 704 18.82 3.96 6.30
C TYR A 704 18.24 4.95 7.30
N ARG A 705 17.29 5.81 6.92
CA ARG A 705 16.68 6.77 7.84
C ARG A 705 15.89 6.06 8.95
N VAL A 706 15.20 4.96 8.60
CA VAL A 706 14.49 4.11 9.56
C VAL A 706 15.47 3.38 10.46
N TRP A 707 16.49 2.74 9.87
CA TRP A 707 17.53 2.03 10.63
C TRP A 707 18.32 2.97 11.57
N GLU A 708 18.73 4.15 11.10
CA GLU A 708 19.48 5.13 11.90
C GLU A 708 18.65 5.64 13.08
N TYR A 709 17.36 5.92 12.87
CA TYR A 709 16.45 6.28 13.96
C TYR A 709 16.39 5.18 15.02
N ILE A 710 16.19 3.91 14.62
CA ILE A 710 16.13 2.76 15.53
C ILE A 710 17.46 2.62 16.30
N ALA A 711 18.59 2.71 15.59
CA ALA A 711 19.92 2.57 16.18
C ALA A 711 20.28 3.71 17.15
N ARG A 712 19.99 4.97 16.79
CA ARG A 712 20.24 6.11 17.68
C ARG A 712 19.32 6.12 18.88
N ARG A 713 18.05 5.74 18.73
CA ARG A 713 17.12 5.62 19.86
C ARG A 713 17.53 4.49 20.81
N TYR A 714 17.97 3.35 20.27
CA TYR A 714 18.57 2.27 21.05
C TYR A 714 19.76 2.79 21.87
N LEU A 715 20.72 3.48 21.24
CA LEU A 715 21.88 4.05 21.94
C LEU A 715 21.46 5.09 23.00
N ALA A 716 20.52 5.97 22.68
CA ALA A 716 19.98 6.95 23.62
C ALA A 716 19.35 6.29 24.86
N ASN A 717 18.68 5.15 24.70
CA ASN A 717 18.13 4.39 25.82
C ASN A 717 19.23 3.65 26.62
N VAL A 718 20.11 2.90 25.93
CA VAL A 718 21.02 1.94 26.57
C VAL A 718 22.26 2.61 27.16
N VAL A 719 22.85 3.58 26.46
CA VAL A 719 24.10 4.26 26.90
C VAL A 719 23.90 5.74 27.20
N GLY A 720 22.79 6.34 26.77
CA GLY A 720 22.47 7.74 27.07
C GLY A 720 22.15 7.99 28.55
N LYS A 721 22.40 9.23 28.98
CA LYS A 721 21.95 9.78 30.26
C LYS A 721 20.67 10.60 30.09
N ASP A 722 19.94 10.78 31.17
CA ASP A 722 18.84 11.74 31.19
C ASP A 722 19.36 13.16 30.91
N ALA A 723 18.53 13.99 30.29
CA ALA A 723 18.85 15.39 30.09
C ALA A 723 18.30 16.22 31.26
N ILE A 724 19.01 17.26 31.68
CA ILE A 724 18.59 18.15 32.75
C ILE A 724 18.31 19.52 32.15
N LEU A 725 17.03 19.90 32.16
CA LEU A 725 16.56 21.17 31.64
C LEU A 725 16.21 22.09 32.82
N ARG A 726 16.83 23.26 32.90
CA ARG A 726 16.48 24.29 33.89
C ARG A 726 15.47 25.25 33.28
N ARG A 727 14.32 25.39 33.93
CA ARG A 727 13.31 26.41 33.62
C ARG A 727 13.45 27.57 34.57
N TRP A 728 13.35 28.77 34.04
CA TRP A 728 13.26 29.99 34.82
C TRP A 728 11.90 30.65 34.59
N LYS A 729 11.32 31.19 35.66
CA LYS A 729 10.15 32.08 35.63
C LYS A 729 10.53 33.38 36.31
N LEU A 730 10.33 34.49 35.62
CA LEU A 730 10.66 35.82 36.10
C LEU A 730 9.43 36.71 36.00
N ASN A 731 9.02 37.27 37.13
CA ASN A 731 7.94 38.23 37.23
C ASN A 731 8.50 39.60 37.57
N VAL A 732 7.94 40.62 36.93
CA VAL A 732 8.32 42.02 37.12
C VAL A 732 7.08 42.89 37.28
N ASN A 733 7.22 44.00 37.99
CA ASN A 733 6.27 45.10 38.02
C ASN A 733 6.81 46.23 37.13
N LEU A 734 6.05 46.62 36.11
CA LEU A 734 6.35 47.73 35.23
C LEU A 734 5.26 48.80 35.36
N GLY A 735 5.56 49.89 36.07
CA GLY A 735 4.61 51.01 36.23
C GLY A 735 3.30 50.63 36.94
N GLY A 736 3.31 49.60 37.80
CA GLY A 736 2.11 49.05 38.46
C GLY A 736 1.52 47.82 37.77
N VAL A 737 2.01 47.45 36.58
CA VAL A 737 1.51 46.30 35.81
C VAL A 737 2.40 45.09 36.04
N GLN A 738 1.80 43.96 36.44
CA GLN A 738 2.53 42.70 36.60
C GLN A 738 2.74 42.02 35.25
N MET A 739 3.97 41.63 34.96
CA MET A 739 4.36 40.95 33.72
C MET A 739 5.26 39.76 34.03
N GLY A 740 5.19 38.73 33.19
CA GLY A 740 5.98 37.51 33.32
C GLY A 740 6.74 37.17 32.06
N ALA A 741 7.88 36.52 32.23
CA ALA A 741 8.57 35.79 31.18
C ALA A 741 9.00 34.42 31.72
N THR A 742 9.02 33.44 30.83
CA THR A 742 9.57 32.12 31.13
C THR A 742 10.55 31.73 30.04
N GLY A 743 11.55 30.96 30.42
CA GLY A 743 12.49 30.36 29.49
C GLY A 743 13.12 29.13 30.10
N LYS A 744 14.00 28.51 29.32
CA LYS A 744 14.62 27.24 29.69
C LYS A 744 15.97 27.09 29.03
N TYR A 745 16.89 26.35 29.63
CA TYR A 745 18.17 26.00 29.05
C TYR A 745 18.66 24.65 29.56
N PHE A 746 19.53 24.00 28.82
CA PHE A 746 20.13 22.73 29.28
C PHE A 746 21.22 23.01 30.30
N ILE A 747 21.15 22.33 31.43
CA ILE A 747 22.32 22.12 32.30
C ILE A 747 23.15 20.98 31.71
N GLU A 748 22.46 19.89 31.35
CA GLU A 748 23.04 18.72 30.69
C GLU A 748 22.15 18.29 29.54
N GLU A 749 22.70 18.13 28.33
CA GLU A 749 21.92 17.71 27.16
C GLU A 749 21.58 16.21 27.16
N GLY A 750 22.31 15.40 27.94
CA GLY A 750 22.08 13.96 28.06
C GLY A 750 21.99 13.24 26.72
N PHE A 751 20.97 12.38 26.58
CA PHE A 751 20.72 11.57 25.39
C PHE A 751 20.49 12.37 24.10
N TYR A 752 20.17 13.67 24.16
CA TYR A 752 19.99 14.50 22.97
C TYR A 752 21.26 14.66 22.13
N THR A 753 22.43 14.40 22.72
CA THR A 753 23.72 14.36 22.00
C THR A 753 23.80 13.17 21.02
N ILE A 754 23.09 12.07 21.32
CA ILE A 754 23.02 10.84 20.53
C ILE A 754 21.80 10.87 19.59
N PHE A 755 20.65 11.24 20.16
CA PHE A 755 19.35 11.25 19.51
C PHE A 755 18.76 12.68 19.57
N PRO A 756 19.15 13.58 18.64
CA PRO A 756 18.75 14.98 18.65
C PRO A 756 17.29 15.19 18.21
N CYS A 757 16.57 14.12 17.86
CA CYS A 757 15.16 14.16 17.52
C CYS A 757 14.37 14.83 18.65
N PHE A 758 13.51 15.78 18.28
CA PHE A 758 12.67 16.54 19.21
C PHE A 758 13.42 17.34 20.29
N LYS A 759 14.74 17.55 20.15
CA LYS A 759 15.51 18.43 21.06
C LYS A 759 14.88 19.84 21.07
N PRO A 760 14.52 20.37 22.26
CA PRO A 760 14.10 21.76 22.41
C PRO A 760 15.08 22.73 21.76
N LYS A 761 14.57 23.59 20.86
CA LYS A 761 15.39 24.58 20.14
C LYS A 761 15.41 25.94 20.82
N ASP A 762 14.31 26.32 21.45
CA ASP A 762 14.15 27.60 22.12
C ASP A 762 14.74 27.51 23.54
N THR A 763 16.07 27.55 23.63
CA THR A 763 16.80 27.59 24.89
C THR A 763 17.43 28.96 25.10
N ILE A 764 17.09 29.61 26.20
CA ILE A 764 17.60 30.93 26.56
C ILE A 764 18.03 30.88 28.01
N TRP A 765 19.32 31.11 28.23
CA TRP A 765 19.88 31.32 29.55
C TRP A 765 19.74 32.79 29.95
N ILE A 766 19.47 33.05 31.23
CA ILE A 766 19.53 34.38 31.82
C ILE A 766 20.26 34.31 33.17
N PRO A 767 20.95 35.39 33.59
CA PRO A 767 21.53 35.45 34.93
C PRO A 767 20.43 35.45 36.00
N GLU A 768 20.78 35.01 37.21
CA GLU A 768 19.88 35.11 38.36
C GLU A 768 19.69 36.57 38.77
N LEU A 769 18.46 36.92 39.15
CA LEU A 769 18.05 38.29 39.48
C LEU A 769 17.43 38.35 40.87
N ARG A 770 17.64 39.47 41.58
CA ARG A 770 17.12 39.65 42.94
C ARG A 770 15.79 40.40 42.92
N VAL A 771 14.89 40.04 43.84
CA VAL A 771 13.66 40.83 44.07
C VAL A 771 14.05 42.27 44.43
N GLY A 772 13.41 43.24 43.78
CA GLY A 772 13.71 44.67 43.90
C GLY A 772 14.71 45.21 42.87
N GLU A 773 15.37 44.35 42.10
CA GLU A 773 16.31 44.77 41.05
C GLU A 773 15.60 45.52 39.91
N LYS A 774 16.26 46.55 39.35
CA LYS A 774 15.73 47.39 38.27
C LYS A 774 16.27 46.95 36.91
N ILE A 775 15.37 46.67 35.98
CA ILE A 775 15.70 46.20 34.63
C ILE A 775 15.29 47.27 33.62
N LEU A 776 16.20 47.64 32.72
CA LEU A 776 15.96 48.68 31.70
C LEU A 776 14.90 48.24 30.68
N VAL A 777 13.95 49.12 30.41
CA VAL A 777 12.90 48.95 29.40
C VAL A 777 13.41 49.44 28.04
N ILE A 778 13.32 48.60 27.01
CA ILE A 778 13.67 48.97 25.63
C ILE A 778 12.43 49.44 24.87
N LYS A 779 11.34 48.66 24.95
CA LYS A 779 10.11 48.92 24.20
C LYS A 779 8.91 48.32 24.91
N VAL A 780 7.80 49.05 24.97
CA VAL A 780 6.49 48.54 25.40
C VAL A 780 5.53 48.56 24.21
N SER A 781 4.76 47.50 24.01
CA SER A 781 3.79 47.36 22.92
C SER A 781 2.48 46.75 23.44
N LEU A 782 1.35 47.23 22.94
CA LEU A 782 0.04 46.60 23.14
C LEU A 782 -0.24 45.72 21.91
N GLU A 783 -0.39 44.42 22.12
CA GLU A 783 -0.64 43.46 21.05
C GLU A 783 -2.09 42.94 21.16
N GLU A 784 -2.87 43.11 20.09
CA GLU A 784 -4.18 42.45 19.93
C GLU A 784 -3.96 41.07 19.32
N HIS A 785 -4.56 40.06 19.94
CA HIS A 785 -4.54 38.69 19.47
C HIS A 785 -5.97 38.15 19.32
N LYS A 786 -6.06 37.04 18.60
CA LYS A 786 -7.25 36.20 18.53
C LYS A 786 -6.85 34.78 18.86
N THR A 787 -7.66 34.11 19.68
CA THR A 787 -7.51 32.67 19.89
C THR A 787 -7.66 31.95 18.54
N LYS A 788 -6.95 30.83 18.38
CA LYS A 788 -6.95 30.04 17.14
C LYS A 788 -7.63 28.70 17.37
N PRO A 789 -8.34 28.15 16.37
CA PRO A 789 -8.90 26.80 16.48
C PRO A 789 -7.78 25.76 16.62
N PRO A 790 -8.10 24.55 17.13
CA PRO A 790 -7.14 23.45 17.16
C PRO A 790 -6.62 23.14 15.75
N PRO A 791 -5.35 22.74 15.59
CA PRO A 791 -4.80 22.40 14.28
C PRO A 791 -5.44 21.12 13.75
N ARG A 792 -5.57 20.98 12.43
CA ARG A 792 -6.00 19.73 11.81
C ARG A 792 -5.05 18.58 12.14
N LEU A 793 -5.60 17.37 12.23
CA LEU A 793 -4.85 16.17 12.57
C LEU A 793 -3.79 15.88 11.51
N THR A 794 -2.58 15.59 11.98
CA THR A 794 -1.53 14.96 11.18
C THR A 794 -1.64 13.44 11.25
N GLU A 795 -0.87 12.73 10.43
CA GLU A 795 -0.84 11.26 10.49
C GLU A 795 -0.33 10.75 11.84
N SER A 796 0.67 11.41 12.41
CA SER A 796 1.14 11.13 13.77
C SER A 796 0.04 11.35 14.81
N ASP A 797 -0.83 12.36 14.63
CA ASP A 797 -1.96 12.58 15.54
C ASP A 797 -3.04 11.50 15.39
N LEU A 798 -3.32 11.06 14.16
CA LEU A 798 -4.26 9.96 13.90
C LEU A 798 -3.77 8.65 14.50
N LEU A 799 -2.49 8.29 14.29
CA LEU A 799 -1.89 7.10 14.90
C LEU A 799 -1.97 7.13 16.42
N ARG A 800 -1.68 8.29 17.03
CA ARG A 800 -1.80 8.49 18.48
C ARG A 800 -3.24 8.31 18.96
N LEU A 801 -4.23 8.86 18.25
CA LEU A 801 -5.65 8.67 18.59
C LEU A 801 -6.09 7.20 18.45
N LEU A 802 -5.61 6.50 17.41
CA LEU A 802 -5.87 5.07 17.23
C LEU A 802 -5.27 4.23 18.39
N GLU A 803 -4.07 4.59 18.87
CA GLU A 803 -3.43 3.96 20.03
C GLU A 803 -4.17 4.28 21.34
N GLU A 804 -4.46 5.55 21.61
CA GLU A 804 -5.17 6.02 22.82
C GLU A 804 -6.55 5.36 22.98
N HIS A 805 -7.23 5.11 21.87
CA HIS A 805 -8.52 4.41 21.84
C HIS A 805 -8.41 2.89 21.68
N SER A 806 -7.19 2.34 21.63
CA SER A 806 -6.92 0.90 21.52
C SER A 806 -7.61 0.24 20.32
N ILE A 807 -7.58 0.91 19.16
CA ILE A 807 -8.10 0.37 17.88
C ILE A 807 -6.95 0.19 16.89
N GLY A 808 -7.00 -0.89 16.10
CA GLY A 808 -5.88 -1.27 15.23
C GLY A 808 -4.70 -1.92 15.96
N THR A 809 -4.97 -2.69 17.00
CA THR A 809 -3.95 -3.49 17.71
C THR A 809 -3.28 -4.48 16.75
N ASP A 810 -2.19 -5.12 17.21
CA ASP A 810 -1.35 -6.03 16.40
C ASP A 810 -0.76 -5.34 15.15
N ALA A 811 -0.30 -4.10 15.30
CA ALA A 811 0.37 -3.30 14.26
C ALA A 811 -0.45 -3.05 12.97
N THR A 812 -1.78 -3.02 13.06
CA THR A 812 -2.67 -2.73 11.91
C THR A 812 -2.94 -1.22 11.71
N ARG A 813 -2.56 -0.36 12.66
CA ARG A 813 -2.75 1.12 12.60
C ARG A 813 -2.11 1.79 11.39
N ALA A 814 -1.02 1.21 10.86
CA ALA A 814 -0.24 1.82 9.79
C ALA A 814 -1.05 2.03 8.50
N ASP A 815 -2.07 1.21 8.27
CA ASP A 815 -2.84 1.20 7.03
C ASP A 815 -4.01 2.19 7.06
N TYR A 816 -4.57 2.42 8.25
CA TYR A 816 -5.80 3.21 8.45
C TYR A 816 -5.78 4.63 7.87
N PRO A 817 -4.74 5.47 8.07
CA PRO A 817 -4.73 6.82 7.53
C PRO A 817 -4.70 6.84 6.01
N GLN A 818 -3.97 5.90 5.38
CA GLN A 818 -3.92 5.77 3.93
C GLN A 818 -5.30 5.43 3.40
N ILE A 819 -5.93 4.46 4.05
CA ILE A 819 -7.20 3.90 3.64
C ILE A 819 -8.34 4.92 3.61
N ILE A 820 -8.41 5.92 4.50
CA ILE A 820 -9.48 6.95 4.44
C ILE A 820 -9.27 8.00 3.34
N ILE A 821 -8.02 8.25 2.94
CA ILE A 821 -7.68 9.13 1.82
C ILE A 821 -8.12 8.46 0.51
N GLU A 822 -7.74 7.20 0.41
CA GLU A 822 -8.05 6.27 -0.66
C GLU A 822 -9.56 6.11 -0.96
N ARG A 823 -10.42 6.11 0.07
CA ARG A 823 -11.91 6.07 -0.12
C ARG A 823 -12.49 7.35 -0.68
N GLY A 824 -11.70 8.40 -0.81
CA GLY A 824 -12.18 9.75 -1.03
C GLY A 824 -12.96 10.32 0.17
N TYR A 825 -12.86 9.72 1.36
CA TYR A 825 -13.55 10.23 2.55
C TYR A 825 -12.78 11.36 3.24
N ALA A 826 -11.45 11.36 3.11
CA ALA A 826 -10.59 12.42 3.57
C ALA A 826 -9.54 12.78 2.50
N GLU A 827 -8.89 13.91 2.66
CA GLU A 827 -7.81 14.37 1.81
C GLU A 827 -6.61 14.75 2.68
N LYS A 828 -5.38 14.41 2.24
CA LYS A 828 -4.17 14.87 2.92
C LYS A 828 -3.58 16.07 2.16
N ARG A 829 -3.63 17.25 2.79
CA ARG A 829 -3.01 18.48 2.24
C ARG A 829 -1.81 18.84 3.12
N LYS A 830 -0.61 18.85 2.52
CA LYS A 830 0.68 18.93 3.24
C LYS A 830 0.80 17.80 4.28
N LYS A 831 0.78 18.13 5.58
CA LYS A 831 0.89 17.17 6.68
C LYS A 831 -0.44 16.87 7.38
N SER A 832 -1.56 17.48 6.94
CA SER A 832 -2.83 17.45 7.68
C SER A 832 -3.97 16.84 6.87
N PHE A 833 -4.89 16.17 7.56
CA PHE A 833 -6.10 15.57 7.01
C PHE A 833 -7.28 16.55 7.00
N TYR A 834 -8.07 16.48 5.94
CA TYR A 834 -9.31 17.24 5.71
C TYR A 834 -10.41 16.23 5.42
N ILE A 835 -11.61 16.42 5.97
CA ILE A 835 -12.76 15.59 5.59
C ILE A 835 -13.33 16.05 4.25
N SER A 836 -13.75 15.10 3.43
CA SER A 836 -14.50 15.36 2.18
C SER A 836 -16.00 15.48 2.45
N ASP A 837 -16.76 15.99 1.48
CA ASP A 837 -18.23 16.06 1.55
C ASP A 837 -18.86 14.66 1.69
N LEU A 838 -18.34 13.66 0.96
CA LEU A 838 -18.80 12.27 1.03
C LEU A 838 -18.53 11.66 2.41
N GLY A 839 -17.31 11.84 2.93
CA GLY A 839 -16.93 11.35 4.24
C GLY A 839 -17.76 11.98 5.35
N GLU A 840 -18.04 13.27 5.25
CA GLU A 840 -18.89 13.99 6.20
C GLU A 840 -20.35 13.54 6.15
N ALA A 841 -20.94 13.39 4.96
CA ALA A 841 -22.31 12.89 4.81
C ALA A 841 -22.47 11.48 5.41
N LEU A 842 -21.48 10.61 5.18
CA LEU A 842 -21.47 9.25 5.71
C LEU A 842 -21.39 9.22 7.24
N ILE A 843 -20.47 9.99 7.83
CA ILE A 843 -20.36 10.08 9.29
C ILE A 843 -21.64 10.65 9.90
N ASN A 844 -22.21 11.70 9.31
CA ASN A 844 -23.43 12.32 9.81
C ASN A 844 -24.63 11.35 9.80
N LEU A 845 -24.81 10.55 8.74
CA LEU A 845 -25.88 9.54 8.72
C LEU A 845 -25.69 8.53 9.86
N LEU A 846 -24.52 7.90 9.91
CA LEU A 846 -24.28 6.80 10.84
C LEU A 846 -24.37 7.31 12.29
N LYS A 847 -23.84 8.50 12.55
CA LYS A 847 -23.95 9.17 13.84
C LYS A 847 -25.40 9.47 14.23
N GLU A 848 -26.23 9.93 13.30
CA GLU A 848 -27.66 10.21 13.55
C GLU A 848 -28.42 8.94 13.98
N VAL A 849 -28.01 7.78 13.46
CA VAL A 849 -28.58 6.49 13.87
C VAL A 849 -28.09 6.09 15.27
N ASP A 850 -26.77 6.00 15.44
CA ASP A 850 -26.12 5.65 16.70
C ASP A 850 -24.63 6.00 16.58
N GLU A 851 -24.13 6.88 17.46
CA GLU A 851 -22.72 7.31 17.45
C GLU A 851 -21.73 6.14 17.51
N ARG A 852 -22.14 5.01 18.13
CA ARG A 852 -21.35 3.78 18.22
C ARG A 852 -20.96 3.16 16.86
N LEU A 853 -21.60 3.56 15.77
CA LEU A 853 -21.27 3.11 14.40
C LEU A 853 -20.01 3.77 13.83
N VAL A 854 -19.65 4.94 14.35
CA VAL A 854 -18.54 5.75 13.84
C VAL A 854 -17.46 5.94 14.89
N SER A 855 -17.84 5.90 16.17
CA SER A 855 -16.94 6.09 17.29
C SER A 855 -16.08 4.84 17.56
N PRO A 856 -14.89 4.99 18.17
CA PRO A 856 -13.94 3.89 18.34
C PRO A 856 -14.36 2.83 19.38
N GLU A 857 -15.31 3.14 20.26
CA GLU A 857 -15.67 2.30 21.43
C GLU A 857 -16.16 0.91 21.02
N THR A 858 -16.96 0.83 19.95
CA THR A 858 -17.51 -0.44 19.48
C THR A 858 -16.41 -1.32 18.89
N ARG A 859 -15.45 -0.75 18.15
CA ARG A 859 -14.29 -1.51 17.66
C ARG A 859 -13.38 -1.92 18.81
N ARG A 860 -13.14 -1.04 19.78
CA ARG A 860 -12.35 -1.34 20.98
C ARG A 860 -12.93 -2.52 21.76
N TYR A 861 -14.26 -2.64 21.87
CA TYR A 861 -14.89 -3.79 22.51
C TYR A 861 -14.56 -5.11 21.80
N VAL A 862 -14.54 -5.12 20.46
CA VAL A 862 -14.17 -6.30 19.67
C VAL A 862 -12.69 -6.64 19.85
N GLU A 863 -11.79 -5.64 19.83
CA GLU A 863 -10.36 -5.87 20.11
C GLU A 863 -10.14 -6.40 21.55
N ARG A 864 -10.94 -5.95 22.52
CA ARG A 864 -10.91 -6.49 23.89
C ARG A 864 -11.33 -7.96 23.90
N LEU A 865 -12.42 -8.34 23.21
CA LEU A 865 -12.83 -9.73 23.10
C LEU A 865 -11.75 -10.60 22.44
N MET A 866 -11.07 -10.08 21.41
CA MET A 866 -9.90 -10.73 20.81
C MET A 866 -8.77 -10.96 21.81
N ALA A 867 -8.51 -9.97 22.69
CA ALA A 867 -7.51 -10.11 23.76
C ALA A 867 -7.94 -11.13 24.84
N GLU A 868 -9.24 -11.20 25.18
CA GLU A 868 -9.75 -12.23 26.10
C GLU A 868 -9.63 -13.65 25.50
N VAL A 869 -9.80 -13.80 24.18
CA VAL A 869 -9.56 -15.07 23.47
C VAL A 869 -8.08 -15.45 23.52
N GLU A 870 -7.19 -14.48 23.32
CA GLU A 870 -5.75 -14.70 23.47
C GLU A 870 -5.37 -15.04 24.91
N ALA A 871 -6.04 -14.48 25.91
CA ALA A 871 -5.85 -14.81 27.32
C ALA A 871 -6.54 -16.12 27.75
N GLU A 872 -7.25 -16.80 26.83
CA GLU A 872 -8.04 -18.01 27.08
C GLU A 872 -9.18 -17.83 28.12
N ASN A 873 -9.61 -16.59 28.36
CA ASN A 873 -10.68 -16.25 29.30
C ASN A 873 -12.09 -16.44 28.70
N ILE A 874 -12.21 -16.44 27.37
CA ILE A 874 -13.47 -16.63 26.64
C ILE A 874 -13.24 -17.54 25.43
N ASP A 875 -14.21 -18.38 25.12
CA ASP A 875 -14.13 -19.20 23.91
C ASP A 875 -14.30 -18.33 22.63
N PRO A 876 -13.57 -18.64 21.55
CA PRO A 876 -13.56 -17.80 20.34
C PRO A 876 -14.93 -17.63 19.69
N ASP A 877 -15.79 -18.65 19.73
CA ASP A 877 -17.11 -18.60 19.12
C ASP A 877 -18.08 -17.77 19.96
N SER A 878 -18.00 -17.81 21.30
CA SER A 878 -18.75 -16.90 22.19
C SER A 878 -18.31 -15.46 22.00
N ALA A 879 -17.00 -15.20 21.95
CA ALA A 879 -16.47 -13.88 21.66
C ALA A 879 -16.95 -13.35 20.31
N LEU A 880 -16.93 -14.18 19.26
CA LEU A 880 -17.50 -13.82 17.96
C LEU A 880 -19.01 -13.53 18.05
N ARG A 881 -19.79 -14.38 18.72
CA ARG A 881 -21.24 -14.16 18.92
C ARG A 881 -21.54 -12.87 19.65
N GLU A 882 -20.80 -12.55 20.70
CA GLU A 882 -20.94 -11.29 21.44
C GLU A 882 -20.63 -10.07 20.57
N ALA A 883 -19.51 -10.12 19.85
CA ALA A 883 -19.12 -9.06 18.93
C ALA A 883 -20.17 -8.84 17.83
N LEU A 884 -20.64 -9.92 17.19
CA LEU A 884 -21.64 -9.87 16.14
C LEU A 884 -23.01 -9.41 16.64
N LYS A 885 -23.40 -9.74 17.88
CA LYS A 885 -24.67 -9.29 18.47
C LYS A 885 -24.77 -7.77 18.48
N ILE A 886 -23.72 -7.08 18.96
CA ILE A 886 -23.70 -5.61 19.01
C ILE A 886 -23.83 -5.01 17.60
N TYR A 887 -23.06 -5.54 16.65
CA TYR A 887 -23.08 -5.04 15.27
C TYR A 887 -24.38 -5.37 14.55
N ARG A 888 -25.04 -6.49 14.87
CA ARG A 888 -26.36 -6.83 14.34
C ARG A 888 -27.44 -5.90 14.88
N ASP A 889 -27.41 -5.58 16.17
CA ASP A 889 -28.38 -4.67 16.78
C ASP A 889 -28.22 -3.25 16.22
N LEU A 890 -26.98 -2.79 16.00
CA LEU A 890 -26.70 -1.53 15.32
C LEU A 890 -27.13 -1.55 13.84
N PHE A 891 -26.95 -2.70 13.17
CA PHE A 891 -27.31 -2.89 11.77
C PHE A 891 -28.83 -2.75 11.58
N GLU A 892 -29.63 -3.31 12.49
CA GLU A 892 -31.09 -3.15 12.50
C GLU A 892 -31.50 -1.68 12.61
N LYS A 893 -30.85 -0.90 13.48
CA LYS A 893 -31.15 0.53 13.62
C LYS A 893 -30.86 1.29 12.32
N VAL A 894 -29.74 1.00 11.66
CA VAL A 894 -29.38 1.59 10.36
C VAL A 894 -30.43 1.20 9.30
N SER A 895 -30.83 -0.07 9.27
CA SER A 895 -31.83 -0.59 8.34
C SER A 895 -33.18 0.10 8.51
N ILE A 896 -33.66 0.26 9.76
CA ILE A 896 -34.90 0.98 10.06
C ILE A 896 -34.81 2.44 9.62
N LYS A 897 -33.71 3.14 9.93
CA LYS A 897 -33.52 4.54 9.54
C LYS A 897 -33.57 4.71 8.02
N LEU A 898 -32.87 3.85 7.29
CA LEU A 898 -32.84 3.88 5.83
C LEU A 898 -34.22 3.64 5.22
N LYS A 899 -34.95 2.62 5.71
CA LYS A 899 -36.35 2.36 5.30
C LYS A 899 -37.29 3.54 5.58
N SER A 900 -37.16 4.19 6.75
CA SER A 900 -37.99 5.37 7.09
C SER A 900 -37.74 6.58 6.19
N ARG A 901 -36.50 6.75 5.69
CA ARG A 901 -36.17 7.81 4.73
C ARG A 901 -36.77 7.52 3.34
N GLU A 902 -36.78 6.27 2.90
CA GLU A 902 -37.41 5.86 1.63
C GLU A 902 -38.92 6.16 1.60
N VAL A 903 -39.64 5.90 2.71
CA VAL A 903 -41.08 6.19 2.82
C VAL A 903 -41.37 7.69 2.78
N ASN A 904 -40.53 8.51 3.41
CA ASN A 904 -40.70 9.97 3.39
C ASN A 904 -40.36 10.60 2.03
N SER A 905 -39.42 10.02 1.27
CA SER A 905 -39.11 10.47 -0.09
C SER A 905 -40.15 10.06 -1.15
N ALA A 906 -41.00 9.07 -0.86
CA ALA A 906 -42.06 8.62 -1.76
C ALA A 906 -43.39 9.40 -1.57
N ASN A 907 -43.52 10.16 -0.48
CA ASN A 907 -44.69 10.98 -0.14
C ASN A 907 -44.49 12.49 -0.42
N GLN A 908 -43.34 12.88 -0.95
CA GLN A 908 -43.04 14.21 -1.50
C GLN A 908 -42.90 14.11 -3.01
#